data_AF-A0AAU0S1B9-F1
#
_entry.id   AF-A0AAU0S1B9-F1
#
_cell.length_a   1.000
_cell.length_b   1.000
_cell.length_c   1.000
_cell.angle_alpha   90.00
_cell.angle_beta   90.00
_cell.angle_gamma   90.00
#
_symmetry.space_group_name_H-M   'P 1'
#
loop_
_entity.id
_entity.type
_entity.pdbx_description
1 polymer ?
#
loop_
_entity_poly.entity_id
_entity_poly.type
_entity_poly.pdbx_seq_one_letter_code
_entity_poly.pdbx_strand_id
1 'polypeptide(L)'
;MTEPLMPAQDTPIYDLIIVGSGPAGLSAAARASALGSAHLLLEADTKHASDTIFKYQKGKHIMAEPGILPLRSDMSFSVGKREQLLSTWDAELLKLQVNIAYGKRVNAIDRDASTQLFTVRSEDGSTYLSKSVVLGIGLQGNIRKTGTPGEDHARVQYTLADPDEFVGETIIVIGAGDAGIENALALANQNKVYLMNRGDEFVFCKDGNRSLILAAEKSGKITICYSANTVRIEDSQGSAPLNFVFNGKEGETSIPCHRVIARLGATPPRKLIESFGIVFPNANPTSVPVLSESYESNVPGLYIVGALGGYPLIKQAMNQGYEVVHTILGQPVEPVDEPLLRAKFKAWKPAASVSLVIDSIMQNVPLFKGMSKLQLREFLLESNLLTPTAGSVVFKKFDYTNTFYSVVEGSVDVEVVGADGKPKTITLEQGKYFGEMGLISGRRRSATVRAGQACVLLETPRRSMLKLISAVDDVRAQMDEVFVRHAIANYIGPMLTPESIDALIAGSVQMRRYNTNEVLFRDGDSADGLYLIRRGSVTVSKLSEGKERILSYVSAGNYVGEMALLSDAPRSATVTATVMTEALILNGESFKQQLAANPALRVAIEAKTLQRTQNNVMLEQSTGRESDLMRFLLGQGVGEASDVLLIDESLCIQCNNCETACAETHQGTSRLKRELGPSFANIHLPTACRHCEHPHCMKDCPPDAISRSQQGEVFISDACIGCGNCERNCPYGVIQMAVQKPPKAGGGLLWTLFGLGAAPGQRQADYDPNALKKAVKCDLCKDLSGGASCVRACPTGAAIRISPEHYFKNNSLR
;
A
#
# COMPACT_ATOMS: atom_id res chain seq x y z
N MET A 1 10.41 -10.14 48.56
CA MET A 1 9.33 -11.08 48.92
C MET A 1 8.49 -10.41 49.99
N THR A 2 7.49 -9.64 49.57
CA THR A 2 6.48 -9.03 50.44
C THR A 2 5.34 -10.03 50.57
N GLU A 3 4.94 -10.38 51.79
CA GLU A 3 3.80 -11.27 52.06
C GLU A 3 2.54 -10.77 51.32
N PRO A 4 1.71 -11.68 50.76
CA PRO A 4 0.43 -11.30 50.21
C PRO A 4 -0.46 -10.79 51.36
N LEU A 5 -0.79 -9.50 51.34
CA LEU A 5 -1.84 -8.91 52.18
C LEU A 5 -3.11 -9.72 51.93
N MET A 6 -3.50 -10.53 52.92
CA MET A 6 -4.77 -11.26 52.85
C MET A 6 -5.90 -10.22 52.83
N PRO A 7 -6.85 -10.32 51.88
CA PRO A 7 -7.99 -9.41 51.83
C PRO A 7 -8.79 -9.47 53.13
N ALA A 8 -9.32 -8.33 53.57
CA ALA A 8 -10.15 -8.25 54.77
C ALA A 8 -11.36 -9.20 54.68
N GLN A 9 -11.78 -9.78 55.81
CA GLN A 9 -12.78 -10.85 55.92
C GLN A 9 -14.18 -10.57 55.27
N ASP A 10 -14.46 -9.33 54.83
CA ASP A 10 -15.72 -8.91 54.20
C ASP A 10 -15.56 -8.36 52.76
N THR A 11 -14.48 -8.70 52.05
CA THR A 11 -14.28 -8.20 50.68
C THR A 11 -15.30 -8.86 49.72
N PRO A 12 -16.17 -8.09 49.04
CA PRO A 12 -17.18 -8.66 48.14
C PRO A 12 -16.50 -9.42 46.99
N ILE A 13 -16.98 -10.63 46.74
CA ILE A 13 -16.52 -11.47 45.63
C ILE A 13 -17.46 -11.26 44.45
N TYR A 14 -16.92 -10.70 43.37
CA TYR A 14 -17.66 -10.53 42.12
C TYR A 14 -17.66 -11.83 41.31
N ASP A 15 -18.73 -12.08 40.57
CA ASP A 15 -18.70 -13.12 39.53
C ASP A 15 -17.74 -12.72 38.42
N LEU A 16 -17.72 -11.43 38.06
CA LEU A 16 -16.93 -10.90 36.96
C LEU A 16 -16.40 -9.49 37.27
N ILE A 17 -15.08 -9.30 37.12
CA ILE A 17 -14.49 -7.96 37.00
C ILE A 17 -14.16 -7.65 35.55
N ILE A 18 -14.59 -6.50 35.06
CA ILE A 18 -14.24 -5.99 33.74
C ILE A 18 -13.22 -4.86 33.89
N VAL A 19 -12.11 -4.92 33.17
CA VAL A 19 -11.04 -3.91 33.20
C VAL A 19 -11.06 -3.10 31.91
N GLY A 20 -11.34 -1.80 32.03
CA GLY A 20 -11.42 -0.83 30.94
C GLY A 20 -12.82 -0.63 30.39
N SER A 21 -13.31 0.61 30.36
CA SER A 21 -14.63 0.98 29.85
C SER A 21 -14.63 1.33 28.35
N GLY A 22 -13.77 0.68 27.56
CA GLY A 22 -13.89 0.73 26.10
C GLY A 22 -15.21 0.10 25.62
N PRO A 23 -15.55 0.18 24.31
CA PRO A 23 -16.81 -0.35 23.80
C PRO A 23 -17.08 -1.82 24.16
N ALA A 24 -16.05 -2.67 24.15
CA ALA A 24 -16.18 -4.06 24.57
C ALA A 24 -16.47 -4.21 26.07
N GLY A 25 -15.73 -3.48 26.92
CA GLY A 25 -15.90 -3.54 28.36
C GLY A 25 -17.24 -2.98 28.82
N LEU A 26 -17.71 -1.90 28.18
CA LEU A 26 -19.06 -1.38 28.41
C LEU A 26 -20.14 -2.37 28.03
N SER A 27 -20.02 -3.01 26.86
CA SER A 27 -20.97 -4.04 26.45
C SER A 27 -20.97 -5.23 27.41
N ALA A 28 -19.81 -5.66 27.89
CA ALA A 28 -19.70 -6.73 28.89
C ALA A 28 -20.34 -6.32 30.23
N ALA A 29 -20.08 -5.11 30.71
CA ALA A 29 -20.66 -4.63 31.96
C ALA A 29 -22.19 -4.45 31.86
N ALA A 30 -22.66 -3.86 30.76
CA ALA A 30 -24.07 -3.75 30.44
C ALA A 30 -24.76 -5.12 30.41
N ARG A 31 -24.12 -6.12 29.77
CA ARG A 31 -24.68 -7.46 29.70
C ARG A 31 -24.70 -8.17 31.05
N ALA A 32 -23.63 -8.04 31.82
CA ALA A 32 -23.55 -8.59 33.17
C ALA A 32 -24.63 -7.99 34.07
N SER A 33 -24.87 -6.68 33.96
CA SER A 33 -25.96 -6.00 34.67
C SER A 33 -27.34 -6.51 34.24
N ALA A 34 -27.59 -6.62 32.93
CA ALA A 34 -28.86 -7.10 32.40
C ALA A 34 -29.19 -8.55 32.82
N LEU A 35 -28.17 -9.37 33.08
CA LEU A 35 -28.30 -10.74 33.59
C LEU A 35 -28.30 -10.83 35.13
N GLY A 36 -28.17 -9.71 35.84
CA GLY A 36 -28.15 -9.68 37.31
C GLY A 36 -26.90 -10.30 37.95
N SER A 37 -25.78 -10.36 37.21
CA SER A 37 -24.51 -10.89 37.72
C SER A 37 -23.82 -9.87 38.62
N ALA A 38 -23.18 -10.35 39.70
CA ALA A 38 -22.36 -9.50 40.57
C ALA A 38 -21.10 -9.07 39.83
N HIS A 39 -21.13 -7.89 39.21
CA HIS A 39 -20.04 -7.39 38.37
C HIS A 39 -19.46 -6.06 38.87
N LEU A 40 -18.24 -5.76 38.45
CA LEU A 40 -17.61 -4.45 38.65
C LEU A 40 -16.76 -4.08 37.41
N LEU A 41 -17.02 -2.92 36.83
CA LEU A 41 -16.23 -2.33 35.75
C LEU A 41 -15.23 -1.32 36.32
N LEU A 42 -13.94 -1.52 36.05
CA LEU A 42 -12.85 -0.64 36.48
C LEU A 42 -12.41 0.25 35.32
N GLU A 43 -12.56 1.58 35.47
CA GLU A 43 -12.12 2.58 34.48
C GLU A 43 -10.93 3.38 35.03
N ALA A 44 -9.89 3.53 34.22
CA ALA A 44 -8.68 4.24 34.60
C ALA A 44 -8.85 5.76 34.61
N ASP A 45 -9.72 6.31 33.75
CA ASP A 45 -10.09 7.73 33.79
C ASP A 45 -10.92 8.06 35.04
N THR A 46 -10.81 9.29 35.51
CA THR A 46 -11.42 9.75 36.78
C THR A 46 -12.80 10.36 36.60
N LYS A 47 -13.22 10.68 35.37
CA LYS A 47 -14.38 11.54 35.10
C LYS A 47 -15.40 10.94 34.16
N HIS A 48 -15.01 10.07 33.24
CA HIS A 48 -15.93 9.53 32.24
C HIS A 48 -15.61 8.08 31.85
N ALA A 49 -16.62 7.40 31.31
CA ALA A 49 -16.46 6.11 30.66
C ALA A 49 -15.98 6.29 29.20
N SER A 50 -15.76 5.18 28.47
CA SER A 50 -15.48 5.20 27.03
C SER A 50 -14.23 5.99 26.62
N ASP A 51 -13.17 5.97 27.44
CA ASP A 51 -12.03 6.88 27.29
C ASP A 51 -11.40 6.91 25.89
N THR A 52 -11.34 5.75 25.22
CA THR A 52 -10.87 5.67 23.83
C THR A 52 -11.70 6.53 22.88
N ILE A 53 -13.04 6.48 22.97
CA ILE A 53 -13.95 7.25 22.11
C ILE A 53 -14.00 8.70 22.57
N PHE A 54 -13.94 8.96 23.87
CA PHE A 54 -13.85 10.31 24.42
C PHE A 54 -12.64 11.07 23.86
N LYS A 55 -11.47 10.41 23.78
CA LYS A 55 -10.23 10.96 23.23
C LYS A 55 -10.19 11.09 21.71
N TYR A 56 -11.24 10.68 20.99
CA TYR A 56 -11.36 11.00 19.57
C TYR A 56 -11.50 12.50 19.37
N GLN A 57 -11.13 13.00 18.19
CA GLN A 57 -11.30 14.42 17.89
C GLN A 57 -12.76 14.85 18.00
N LYS A 58 -12.98 16.08 18.46
CA LYS A 58 -14.29 16.70 18.56
C LYS A 58 -15.01 16.72 17.22
N GLY A 59 -16.30 16.42 17.25
CA GLY A 59 -17.15 16.34 16.06
C GLY A 59 -16.85 15.15 15.14
N LYS A 60 -15.95 14.23 15.54
CA LYS A 60 -15.66 13.03 14.74
C LYS A 60 -16.94 12.25 14.45
N HIS A 61 -17.10 11.90 13.18
CA HIS A 61 -18.13 10.98 12.74
C HIS A 61 -17.67 9.54 12.99
N ILE A 62 -18.43 8.79 13.79
CA ILE A 62 -18.13 7.42 14.17
C ILE A 62 -19.00 6.50 13.32
N MET A 63 -18.34 5.56 12.63
CA MET A 63 -18.98 4.61 11.73
C MET A 63 -19.31 3.31 12.47
N ALA A 64 -20.51 2.76 12.23
CA ALA A 64 -20.95 1.47 12.77
C ALA A 64 -20.66 0.31 11.81
N GLU A 65 -19.39 0.09 11.50
CA GLU A 65 -18.93 -0.96 10.59
C GLU A 65 -18.50 -2.27 11.32
N PRO A 66 -18.61 -3.43 10.64
CA PRO A 66 -19.19 -3.60 9.32
C PRO A 66 -20.74 -3.59 9.38
N GLY A 67 -21.39 -3.09 8.33
CA GLY A 67 -22.85 -3.01 8.26
C GLY A 67 -23.56 -4.37 8.26
N ILE A 68 -22.87 -5.42 7.79
CA ILE A 68 -23.40 -6.78 7.68
C ILE A 68 -23.61 -7.46 9.04
N LEU A 69 -22.89 -7.03 10.08
CA LEU A 69 -23.01 -7.61 11.42
C LEU A 69 -24.12 -6.92 12.21
N PRO A 70 -25.05 -7.68 12.82
CA PRO A 70 -25.99 -7.13 13.77
C PRO A 70 -25.26 -6.71 15.06
N LEU A 71 -25.87 -5.79 15.81
CA LEU A 71 -25.43 -5.42 17.15
C LEU A 71 -26.26 -6.22 18.17
N ARG A 72 -25.59 -6.92 19.09
CA ARG A 72 -26.22 -7.70 20.17
C ARG A 72 -26.12 -7.07 21.55
N SER A 73 -25.20 -6.12 21.71
CA SER A 73 -24.99 -5.42 22.98
C SER A 73 -26.27 -4.80 23.52
N ASP A 74 -26.42 -4.81 24.85
CA ASP A 74 -27.49 -4.07 25.54
C ASP A 74 -27.30 -2.55 25.44
N MET A 75 -26.11 -2.09 25.01
CA MET A 75 -25.83 -0.69 24.67
C MET A 75 -26.01 -0.41 23.19
N SER A 76 -26.62 0.72 22.86
CA SER A 76 -26.89 1.09 21.47
C SER A 76 -25.63 1.56 20.75
N PHE A 77 -25.52 1.25 19.46
CA PHE A 77 -24.43 1.77 18.64
C PHE A 77 -24.87 1.91 17.19
N SER A 78 -24.99 3.16 16.76
CA SER A 78 -25.31 3.54 15.38
C SER A 78 -24.30 4.56 14.87
N VAL A 79 -24.29 4.75 13.56
CA VAL A 79 -23.51 5.84 12.94
C VAL A 79 -23.94 7.20 13.53
N GLY A 80 -22.97 8.07 13.86
CA GLY A 80 -23.27 9.33 14.51
C GLY A 80 -22.05 10.16 14.89
N LYS A 81 -22.27 11.35 15.46
CA LYS A 81 -21.19 12.18 16.02
C LYS A 81 -20.72 11.65 17.37
N ARG A 82 -19.42 11.78 17.65
CA ARG A 82 -18.77 11.39 18.91
C ARG A 82 -19.57 11.82 20.15
N GLU A 83 -19.95 13.10 20.24
CA GLU A 83 -20.60 13.67 21.42
C GLU A 83 -22.00 13.07 21.65
N GLN A 84 -22.76 12.86 20.57
CA GLN A 84 -24.08 12.24 20.65
C GLN A 84 -23.97 10.78 21.11
N LEU A 85 -22.97 10.05 20.59
CA LEU A 85 -22.72 8.67 20.99
C LEU A 85 -22.37 8.58 22.49
N LEU A 86 -21.42 9.39 22.95
CA LEU A 86 -21.01 9.42 24.36
C LEU A 86 -22.19 9.77 25.28
N SER A 87 -22.97 10.80 24.93
CA SER A 87 -24.17 11.17 25.70
C SER A 87 -25.21 10.06 25.76
N THR A 88 -25.35 9.27 24.69
CA THR A 88 -26.27 8.13 24.66
C THR A 88 -25.78 7.01 25.58
N TRP A 89 -24.49 6.69 25.51
CA TRP A 89 -23.87 5.67 26.35
C TRP A 89 -23.90 6.03 27.83
N ASP A 90 -23.65 7.28 28.19
CA ASP A 90 -23.74 7.73 29.59
C ASP A 90 -25.16 7.56 30.15
N ALA A 91 -26.19 7.89 29.36
CA ALA A 91 -27.58 7.70 29.76
C ALA A 91 -27.97 6.21 29.88
N GLU A 92 -27.46 5.37 28.98
CA GLU A 92 -27.70 3.93 29.01
C GLU A 92 -27.02 3.24 30.19
N LEU A 93 -25.80 3.65 30.55
CA LEU A 93 -25.09 3.11 31.71
C LEU A 93 -25.86 3.36 33.02
N LEU A 94 -26.43 4.56 33.17
CA LEU A 94 -27.30 4.88 34.31
C LEU A 94 -28.58 4.05 34.30
N LYS A 95 -29.23 3.93 33.13
CA LYS A 95 -30.48 3.17 32.96
C LYS A 95 -30.28 1.68 33.25
N LEU A 96 -29.17 1.11 32.79
CA LEU A 96 -28.82 -0.30 32.97
C LEU A 96 -28.18 -0.57 34.35
N GLN A 97 -27.98 0.45 35.18
CA GLN A 97 -27.38 0.34 36.51
C GLN A 97 -26.02 -0.37 36.50
N VAL A 98 -25.19 -0.07 35.51
CA VAL A 98 -23.85 -0.68 35.40
C VAL A 98 -22.99 -0.25 36.58
N ASN A 99 -22.41 -1.23 37.28
CA ASN A 99 -21.53 -0.97 38.42
C ASN A 99 -20.12 -0.61 37.93
N ILE A 100 -19.76 0.68 37.99
CA ILE A 100 -18.49 1.23 37.50
C ILE A 100 -17.72 1.97 38.60
N ALA A 101 -16.42 1.72 38.68
CA ALA A 101 -15.48 2.46 39.51
C ALA A 101 -14.45 3.20 38.67
N TYR A 102 -14.44 4.52 38.79
CA TYR A 102 -13.52 5.44 38.09
C TYR A 102 -12.20 5.61 38.85
N GLY A 103 -11.15 6.05 38.13
CA GLY A 103 -9.81 6.24 38.68
C GLY A 103 -9.09 4.94 39.04
N LYS A 104 -9.55 3.79 38.53
CA LYS A 104 -9.07 2.45 38.84
C LYS A 104 -8.21 1.89 37.70
N ARG A 105 -6.98 2.38 37.61
CA ARG A 105 -5.98 1.82 36.68
C ARG A 105 -5.42 0.52 37.24
N VAL A 106 -5.80 -0.61 36.63
CA VAL A 106 -5.32 -1.94 37.04
C VAL A 106 -3.86 -2.14 36.66
N ASN A 107 -3.05 -2.59 37.61
CA ASN A 107 -1.61 -2.84 37.43
C ASN A 107 -1.18 -4.29 37.75
N ALA A 108 -2.02 -5.07 38.44
CA ALA A 108 -1.73 -6.48 38.72
C ALA A 108 -3.01 -7.32 38.79
N ILE A 109 -2.93 -8.54 38.28
CA ILE A 109 -3.98 -9.55 38.37
C ILE A 109 -3.30 -10.87 38.70
N ASP A 110 -3.62 -11.42 39.87
CA ASP A 110 -3.13 -12.73 40.30
C ASP A 110 -4.29 -13.71 40.44
N ARG A 111 -4.04 -14.98 40.15
CA ARG A 111 -5.00 -16.07 40.35
C ARG A 111 -4.52 -16.98 41.47
N ASP A 112 -5.31 -17.10 42.53
CA ASP A 112 -5.00 -17.98 43.64
C ASP A 112 -5.33 -19.43 43.28
N ALA A 113 -4.33 -20.33 43.38
CA ALA A 113 -4.49 -21.72 42.97
C ALA A 113 -5.39 -22.55 43.92
N SER A 114 -5.56 -22.12 45.18
CA SER A 114 -6.35 -22.86 46.17
C SER A 114 -7.84 -22.52 46.09
N THR A 115 -8.15 -21.23 45.93
CA THR A 115 -9.52 -20.70 45.89
C THR A 115 -10.05 -20.56 44.47
N GLN A 116 -9.16 -20.58 43.46
CA GLN A 116 -9.46 -20.30 42.06
C GLN A 116 -9.99 -18.88 41.80
N LEU A 117 -9.85 -17.97 42.78
CA LEU A 117 -10.26 -16.57 42.68
C LEU A 117 -9.13 -15.71 42.12
N PHE A 118 -9.52 -14.65 41.43
CA PHE A 118 -8.64 -13.58 40.99
C PHE A 118 -8.58 -12.45 42.02
N THR A 119 -7.38 -11.95 42.27
CA THR A 119 -7.13 -10.70 42.99
C THR A 119 -6.70 -9.64 41.98
N VAL A 120 -7.55 -8.62 41.77
CA VAL A 120 -7.30 -7.50 40.85
C VAL A 120 -6.88 -6.28 41.66
N ARG A 121 -5.69 -5.72 41.37
CA ARG A 121 -5.14 -4.55 42.05
C ARG A 121 -5.02 -3.35 41.13
N SER A 122 -5.36 -2.18 41.67
CA SER A 122 -5.21 -0.90 41.01
C SER A 122 -4.02 -0.10 41.54
N GLU A 123 -3.52 0.86 40.77
CA GLU A 123 -2.39 1.72 41.13
C GLU A 123 -2.61 2.55 42.40
N ASP A 124 -3.86 2.84 42.73
CA ASP A 124 -4.25 3.53 43.98
C ASP A 124 -4.23 2.61 45.22
N GLY A 125 -3.83 1.35 45.06
CA GLY A 125 -3.76 0.34 46.13
C GLY A 125 -5.06 -0.42 46.37
N SER A 126 -6.17 -0.07 45.70
CA SER A 126 -7.43 -0.80 45.85
C SER A 126 -7.35 -2.22 45.29
N THR A 127 -7.98 -3.17 45.99
CA THR A 127 -7.93 -4.61 45.69
C THR A 127 -9.35 -5.18 45.64
N TYR A 128 -9.61 -6.02 44.64
CA TYR A 128 -10.93 -6.62 44.38
C TYR A 128 -10.80 -8.12 44.11
N LEU A 129 -11.81 -8.90 44.52
CA LEU A 129 -11.86 -10.35 44.31
C LEU A 129 -12.91 -10.72 43.26
N SER A 130 -12.58 -11.65 42.37
CA SER A 130 -13.54 -12.14 41.38
C SER A 130 -13.33 -13.60 40.97
N LYS A 131 -14.38 -14.25 40.47
CA LYS A 131 -14.28 -15.59 39.88
C LYS A 131 -13.71 -15.56 38.46
N SER A 132 -13.94 -14.48 37.71
CA SER A 132 -13.45 -14.30 36.34
C SER A 132 -13.13 -12.84 36.06
N VAL A 133 -12.23 -12.60 35.10
CA VAL A 133 -11.81 -11.27 34.69
C VAL A 133 -11.92 -11.13 33.17
N VAL A 134 -12.47 -10.00 32.71
CA VAL A 134 -12.52 -9.61 31.29
C VAL A 134 -11.66 -8.37 31.07
N LEU A 135 -10.63 -8.49 30.24
CA LEU A 135 -9.79 -7.38 29.80
C LEU A 135 -10.38 -6.71 28.55
N GLY A 136 -11.00 -5.55 28.75
CA GLY A 136 -11.55 -4.66 27.72
C GLY A 136 -10.69 -3.41 27.45
N ILE A 137 -9.39 -3.48 27.75
CA ILE A 137 -8.48 -2.31 27.80
C ILE A 137 -8.07 -1.75 26.43
N GLY A 138 -8.31 -2.49 25.34
CA GLY A 138 -7.93 -2.10 23.98
C GLY A 138 -6.42 -1.89 23.82
N LEU A 139 -6.03 -1.02 22.87
CA LEU A 139 -4.63 -0.71 22.56
C LEU A 139 -4.25 0.77 22.81
N GLN A 140 -5.24 1.66 22.90
CA GLN A 140 -5.00 3.11 22.89
C GLN A 140 -4.24 3.65 24.12
N GLY A 141 -4.15 2.86 25.19
CA GLY A 141 -3.30 3.19 26.34
C GLY A 141 -1.79 3.17 26.03
N ASN A 142 -1.38 2.61 24.88
CA ASN A 142 0.02 2.42 24.51
C ASN A 142 0.27 2.79 23.03
N ILE A 143 0.25 4.09 22.76
CA ILE A 143 0.40 4.67 21.40
C ILE A 143 1.84 4.55 20.88
N ARG A 144 1.99 4.38 19.55
CA ARG A 144 3.30 4.37 18.90
C ARG A 144 3.88 5.78 18.87
N LYS A 145 5.14 5.90 19.27
CA LYS A 145 5.93 7.11 19.15
C LYS A 145 6.68 7.19 17.81
N THR A 146 7.17 8.37 17.41
CA THR A 146 7.91 8.52 16.14
C THR A 146 9.28 7.84 16.22
N GLY A 147 9.91 7.79 17.40
CA GLY A 147 11.24 7.25 17.63
C GLY A 147 12.34 8.10 17.01
N THR A 148 12.08 9.39 16.78
CA THR A 148 12.98 10.33 16.09
C THR A 148 13.43 11.44 17.04
N PRO A 149 14.62 12.03 16.85
CA PRO A 149 15.02 13.22 17.60
C PRO A 149 13.94 14.31 17.54
N GLY A 150 13.63 14.90 18.70
CA GLY A 150 12.59 15.93 18.87
C GLY A 150 11.17 15.41 19.12
N GLU A 151 10.96 14.10 19.27
CA GLU A 151 9.63 13.52 19.45
C GLU A 151 8.91 13.90 20.75
N ASP A 152 9.65 14.25 21.80
CA ASP A 152 9.12 14.66 23.11
C ASP A 152 8.94 16.18 23.23
N HIS A 153 9.14 16.93 22.14
CA HIS A 153 8.92 18.37 22.13
C HIS A 153 7.46 18.72 22.44
N ALA A 154 7.20 19.77 23.22
CA ALA A 154 5.85 20.12 23.72
C ALA A 154 4.80 20.38 22.61
N ARG A 155 5.26 20.71 21.39
CA ARG A 155 4.44 20.92 20.19
C ARG A 155 4.32 19.66 19.31
N VAL A 156 4.72 18.49 19.80
CA VAL A 156 4.50 17.19 19.16
C VAL A 156 3.40 16.48 19.94
N GLN A 157 2.25 16.29 19.31
CA GLN A 157 1.09 15.66 19.93
C GLN A 157 0.77 14.34 19.23
N TYR A 158 0.43 13.32 20.01
CA TYR A 158 0.06 12.00 19.46
C TYR A 158 -1.46 11.78 19.38
N THR A 159 -2.22 12.75 19.87
CA THR A 159 -3.68 12.81 19.79
C THR A 159 -4.09 14.21 19.38
N LEU A 160 -5.34 14.36 18.92
CA LEU A 160 -5.94 15.64 18.58
C LEU A 160 -7.32 15.67 19.23
N ALA A 161 -7.48 16.52 20.25
CA ALA A 161 -8.73 16.64 20.98
C ALA A 161 -9.72 17.56 20.24
N ASP A 162 -9.30 18.80 19.94
CA ASP A 162 -10.12 19.77 19.22
C ASP A 162 -9.30 20.38 18.06
N PRO A 163 -9.67 20.14 16.79
CA PRO A 163 -9.01 20.78 15.66
C PRO A 163 -9.24 22.29 15.59
N ASP A 164 -10.32 22.80 16.21
CA ASP A 164 -10.69 24.22 16.16
C ASP A 164 -9.86 25.09 17.14
N GLU A 165 -9.05 24.48 18.01
CA GLU A 165 -8.09 25.19 18.88
C GLU A 165 -6.96 25.86 18.10
N PHE A 166 -6.76 25.46 16.83
CA PHE A 166 -5.64 25.89 16.02
C PHE A 166 -6.11 26.65 14.79
N VAL A 167 -5.61 27.87 14.60
CA VAL A 167 -6.02 28.76 13.51
C VAL A 167 -4.78 29.41 12.89
N GLY A 168 -4.70 29.40 11.56
CA GLY A 168 -3.64 30.06 10.80
C GLY A 168 -2.28 29.38 10.91
N GLU A 169 -2.20 28.18 11.48
CA GLU A 169 -0.93 27.49 11.68
C GLU A 169 -0.50 26.66 10.47
N THR A 170 0.80 26.34 10.42
CA THR A 170 1.32 25.26 9.55
C THR A 170 1.50 24.00 10.38
N ILE A 171 0.75 22.94 10.07
CA ILE A 171 0.68 21.72 10.89
C ILE A 171 1.10 20.50 10.06
N ILE A 172 2.01 19.70 10.62
CA ILE A 172 2.40 18.42 10.04
C ILE A 172 1.55 17.32 10.68
N VAL A 173 0.88 16.51 9.88
CA VAL A 173 0.19 15.30 10.34
C VAL A 173 0.99 14.08 9.89
N ILE A 174 1.44 13.25 10.83
CA ILE A 174 2.19 12.03 10.51
C ILE A 174 1.25 10.83 10.61
N GLY A 175 1.13 10.07 9.53
CA GLY A 175 0.32 8.84 9.49
C GLY A 175 -0.88 8.97 8.57
N ALA A 176 -0.98 8.05 7.61
CA ALA A 176 -1.97 8.05 6.53
C ALA A 176 -3.12 7.04 6.74
N GLY A 177 -3.33 6.59 7.98
CA GLY A 177 -4.53 5.82 8.34
C GLY A 177 -5.76 6.71 8.54
N ASP A 178 -6.93 6.13 8.78
CA ASP A 178 -8.19 6.86 8.95
C ASP A 178 -8.08 8.03 9.94
N ALA A 179 -7.53 7.79 11.14
CA ALA A 179 -7.39 8.83 12.16
C ALA A 179 -6.46 9.97 11.76
N GLY A 180 -5.40 9.70 10.99
CA GLY A 180 -4.50 10.74 10.50
C GLY A 180 -5.15 11.58 9.40
N ILE A 181 -5.86 10.92 8.48
CA ILE A 181 -6.62 11.58 7.41
C ILE A 181 -7.73 12.46 7.96
N GLU A 182 -8.53 11.95 8.90
CA GLU A 182 -9.61 12.69 9.54
C GLU A 182 -9.10 13.93 10.29
N ASN A 183 -7.98 13.80 11.01
CA ASN A 183 -7.32 14.92 11.66
C ASN A 183 -6.82 15.95 10.64
N ALA A 184 -6.17 15.50 9.56
CA ALA A 184 -5.68 16.39 8.51
C ALA A 184 -6.81 17.17 7.84
N LEU A 185 -7.91 16.50 7.50
CA LEU A 185 -9.11 17.12 6.91
C LEU A 185 -9.75 18.15 7.84
N ALA A 186 -9.86 17.84 9.13
CA ALA A 186 -10.42 18.75 10.12
C ALA A 186 -9.55 20.00 10.32
N LEU A 187 -8.25 19.82 10.50
CA LEU A 187 -7.28 20.91 10.68
C LEU A 187 -7.19 21.81 9.45
N ALA A 188 -7.31 21.25 8.24
CA ALA A 188 -7.17 21.99 6.99
C ALA A 188 -8.33 22.96 6.71
N ASN A 189 -9.36 22.99 7.55
CA ASN A 189 -10.41 24.01 7.47
C ASN A 189 -9.87 25.42 7.78
N GLN A 190 -8.88 25.53 8.67
CA GLN A 190 -8.39 26.80 9.20
C GLN A 190 -6.86 26.92 9.20
N ASN A 191 -6.14 25.89 8.73
CA ASN A 191 -4.70 25.75 8.82
C ASN A 191 -4.08 25.26 7.51
N LYS A 192 -2.79 25.51 7.32
CA LYS A 192 -1.99 24.90 6.26
C LYS A 192 -1.50 23.53 6.74
N VAL A 193 -1.96 22.46 6.09
CA VAL A 193 -1.68 21.08 6.55
C VAL A 193 -0.81 20.33 5.54
N TYR A 194 0.22 19.67 6.08
CA TYR A 194 1.01 18.68 5.36
C TYR A 194 0.76 17.29 5.95
N LEU A 195 0.39 16.32 5.12
CA LEU A 195 0.18 14.93 5.52
C LEU A 195 1.36 14.05 5.10
N MET A 196 2.06 13.46 6.05
CA MET A 196 3.17 12.52 5.79
C MET A 196 2.64 11.11 5.61
N ASN A 197 2.77 10.57 4.40
CA ASN A 197 2.50 9.17 4.09
C ASN A 197 3.82 8.44 3.81
N ARG A 198 4.15 7.43 4.62
CA ARG A 198 5.33 6.58 4.39
C ARG A 198 5.21 5.73 3.12
N GLY A 199 3.99 5.38 2.75
CA GLY A 199 3.67 4.68 1.51
C GLY A 199 3.62 5.61 0.31
N ASP A 200 3.53 5.02 -0.87
CA ASP A 200 3.15 5.67 -2.12
C ASP A 200 1.63 5.68 -2.34
N GLU A 201 0.88 4.86 -1.60
CA GLU A 201 -0.57 4.77 -1.65
C GLU A 201 -1.25 4.77 -0.26
N PHE A 202 -2.58 4.89 -0.26
CA PHE A 202 -3.42 4.89 0.94
C PHE A 202 -4.03 3.50 1.19
N VAL A 203 -3.23 2.56 1.70
CA VAL A 203 -3.65 1.16 1.93
C VAL A 203 -4.56 1.01 3.15
N PHE A 204 -4.25 1.75 4.22
CA PHE A 204 -4.78 1.52 5.57
C PHE A 204 -5.98 2.40 5.94
N CYS A 205 -6.56 3.14 4.99
CA CYS A 205 -7.74 3.96 5.23
C CYS A 205 -8.94 3.47 4.41
N LYS A 206 -10.13 3.83 4.86
CA LYS A 206 -11.41 3.52 4.20
C LYS A 206 -11.56 4.32 2.91
N ASP A 207 -12.33 3.78 1.96
CA ASP A 207 -12.51 4.39 0.65
C ASP A 207 -13.14 5.79 0.71
N GLY A 208 -14.01 6.03 1.70
CA GLY A 208 -14.55 7.35 2.00
C GLY A 208 -13.43 8.34 2.37
N ASN A 209 -12.61 8.00 3.37
CA ASN A 209 -11.48 8.83 3.81
C ASN A 209 -10.44 9.02 2.71
N ARG A 210 -10.14 7.97 1.94
CA ARG A 210 -9.27 8.03 0.77
C ARG A 210 -9.78 9.02 -0.28
N SER A 211 -11.08 8.97 -0.58
CA SER A 211 -11.69 9.87 -1.57
C SER A 211 -11.64 11.32 -1.10
N LEU A 212 -11.92 11.56 0.18
CA LEU A 212 -11.88 12.90 0.78
C LEU A 212 -10.46 13.49 0.80
N ILE A 213 -9.45 12.71 1.19
CA ILE A 213 -8.07 13.23 1.26
C ILE A 213 -7.49 13.51 -0.12
N LEU A 214 -7.78 12.67 -1.11
CA LEU A 214 -7.36 12.90 -2.51
C LEU A 214 -8.08 14.11 -3.13
N ALA A 215 -9.35 14.33 -2.79
CA ALA A 215 -10.06 15.54 -3.20
C ALA A 215 -9.45 16.80 -2.57
N ALA A 216 -9.09 16.75 -1.28
CA ALA A 216 -8.43 17.85 -0.57
C ALA A 216 -7.02 18.15 -1.11
N GLU A 217 -6.27 17.12 -1.51
CA GLU A 217 -4.99 17.29 -2.22
C GLU A 217 -5.21 17.98 -3.58
N LYS A 218 -6.17 17.48 -4.37
CA LYS A 218 -6.48 18.03 -5.69
C LYS A 218 -6.92 19.49 -5.63
N SER A 219 -7.62 19.90 -4.57
CA SER A 219 -8.03 21.29 -4.36
C SER A 219 -6.92 22.17 -3.76
N GLY A 220 -5.75 21.63 -3.46
CA GLY A 220 -4.65 22.34 -2.78
C GLY A 220 -4.91 22.65 -1.30
N LYS A 221 -5.95 22.05 -0.70
CA LYS A 221 -6.30 22.26 0.72
C LYS A 221 -5.33 21.56 1.66
N ILE A 222 -4.77 20.43 1.23
CA ILE A 222 -3.76 19.65 1.98
C ILE A 222 -2.63 19.30 1.04
N THR A 223 -1.38 19.44 1.50
CA THR A 223 -0.21 18.93 0.77
C THR A 223 0.13 17.53 1.28
N ILE A 224 0.14 16.52 0.40
CA ILE A 224 0.49 15.15 0.78
C ILE A 224 1.93 14.86 0.37
N CYS A 225 2.75 14.45 1.32
CA CYS A 225 4.11 14.01 1.09
C CYS A 225 4.14 12.47 1.11
N TYR A 226 4.19 11.88 -0.09
CA TYR A 226 4.30 10.43 -0.27
C TYR A 226 5.74 9.95 -0.10
N SER A 227 5.91 8.69 0.30
CA SER A 227 7.23 8.13 0.61
C SER A 227 8.01 8.96 1.65
N ALA A 228 7.29 9.65 2.53
CA ALA A 228 7.86 10.57 3.50
C ALA A 228 8.15 9.85 4.82
N ASN A 229 9.43 9.76 5.19
CA ASN A 229 9.86 9.23 6.47
C ASN A 229 10.42 10.36 7.34
N THR A 230 9.87 10.54 8.54
CA THR A 230 10.36 11.50 9.52
C THR A 230 11.81 11.21 9.89
N VAL A 231 12.66 12.22 9.83
CA VAL A 231 14.07 12.14 10.23
C VAL A 231 14.25 12.75 11.62
N ARG A 232 13.82 13.99 11.80
CA ARG A 232 13.93 14.75 13.06
C ARG A 232 12.96 15.91 13.12
N ILE A 233 12.72 16.41 14.33
CA ILE A 233 11.93 17.60 14.62
C ILE A 233 12.84 18.51 15.45
N GLU A 234 13.07 19.74 14.99
CA GLU A 234 14.03 20.64 15.62
C GLU A 234 13.41 22.03 15.81
N ASP A 235 13.90 22.76 16.80
CA ASP A 235 13.48 24.14 17.02
C ASP A 235 13.93 25.03 15.86
N SER A 236 13.12 26.03 15.54
CA SER A 236 13.40 26.99 14.48
C SER A 236 13.36 28.41 15.03
N GLN A 237 14.32 29.22 14.61
CA GLN A 237 14.41 30.66 14.90
C GLN A 237 13.53 31.49 13.93
N GLY A 238 12.79 30.84 13.03
CA GLY A 238 11.94 31.47 12.02
C GLY A 238 10.57 31.91 12.54
N SER A 239 9.68 32.29 11.61
CA SER A 239 8.29 32.65 11.92
C SER A 239 7.46 31.48 12.46
N ALA A 240 7.87 30.25 12.15
CA ALA A 240 7.32 29.02 12.71
C ALA A 240 8.32 28.45 13.74
N PRO A 241 7.85 27.97 14.91
CA PRO A 241 8.71 27.56 16.02
C PRO A 241 9.47 26.23 15.79
N LEU A 242 9.06 25.43 14.81
CA LEU A 242 9.69 24.14 14.51
C LEU A 242 10.11 24.05 13.05
N ASN A 243 11.13 23.24 12.80
CA ASN A 243 11.42 22.67 11.48
C ASN A 243 11.18 21.16 11.54
N PHE A 244 10.32 20.67 10.65
CA PHE A 244 10.06 19.25 10.48
C PHE A 244 10.87 18.72 9.31
N VAL A 245 11.79 17.78 9.60
CA VAL A 245 12.69 17.23 8.60
C VAL A 245 12.27 15.80 8.26
N PHE A 246 12.11 15.53 6.97
CA PHE A 246 11.75 14.21 6.46
C PHE A 246 12.52 13.87 5.20
N ASN A 247 12.69 12.58 4.93
CA ASN A 247 13.21 12.08 3.68
C ASN A 247 12.05 11.76 2.73
N GLY A 248 11.98 12.46 1.60
CA GLY A 248 10.96 12.30 0.56
C GLY A 248 11.54 11.83 -0.77
N LYS A 249 10.76 11.92 -1.86
CA LYS A 249 11.22 11.48 -3.21
C LYS A 249 12.44 12.24 -3.74
N GLU A 250 12.58 13.50 -3.33
CA GLU A 250 13.66 14.41 -3.74
C GLU A 250 14.83 14.44 -2.73
N GLY A 251 14.80 13.55 -1.73
CA GLY A 251 15.78 13.50 -0.65
C GLY A 251 15.29 14.17 0.64
N GLU A 252 16.23 14.59 1.49
CA GLU A 252 15.91 15.25 2.76
C GLU A 252 15.32 16.65 2.51
N THR A 253 14.14 16.89 3.07
CA THR A 253 13.38 18.13 2.95
C THR A 253 12.98 18.62 4.34
N SER A 254 12.99 19.95 4.54
CA SER A 254 12.57 20.59 5.79
C SER A 254 11.34 21.48 5.57
N ILE A 255 10.37 21.40 6.47
CA ILE A 255 9.16 22.23 6.48
C ILE A 255 9.10 23.00 7.80
N PRO A 256 9.17 24.35 7.76
CA PRO A 256 8.85 25.17 8.93
C PRO A 256 7.39 24.97 9.33
N CYS A 257 7.16 24.61 10.59
CA CYS A 257 5.84 24.28 11.10
C CYS A 257 5.65 24.74 12.55
N HIS A 258 4.39 24.84 12.96
CA HIS A 258 4.01 25.24 14.30
C HIS A 258 3.80 24.04 15.21
N ARG A 259 3.41 22.91 14.64
CA ARG A 259 3.05 21.70 15.38
C ARG A 259 3.14 20.46 14.53
N VAL A 260 3.33 19.34 15.22
CA VAL A 260 3.28 17.99 14.65
C VAL A 260 2.20 17.20 15.36
N ILE A 261 1.28 16.60 14.59
CA ILE A 261 0.24 15.69 15.07
C ILE A 261 0.56 14.28 14.53
N ALA A 262 1.09 13.41 15.39
CA ALA A 262 1.49 12.06 15.04
C ALA A 262 0.37 11.04 15.32
N ARG A 263 -0.19 10.44 14.28
CA ARG A 263 -1.25 9.40 14.34
C ARG A 263 -0.71 8.07 13.81
N LEU A 264 0.15 7.46 14.62
CA LEU A 264 0.95 6.28 14.25
C LEU A 264 0.33 4.93 14.63
N GLY A 265 -0.86 4.95 15.25
CA GLY A 265 -1.49 3.75 15.82
C GLY A 265 -0.95 3.42 17.21
N ALA A 266 -1.24 2.20 17.68
CA ALA A 266 -0.90 1.74 19.01
C ALA A 266 -0.41 0.28 18.99
N THR A 267 0.18 -0.18 20.08
CA THR A 267 0.63 -1.57 20.26
C THR A 267 0.13 -2.16 21.57
N PRO A 268 -0.05 -3.48 21.67
CA PRO A 268 -0.39 -4.14 22.92
C PRO A 268 0.59 -3.77 24.05
N PRO A 269 0.11 -3.48 25.28
CA PRO A 269 0.97 -3.20 26.43
C PRO A 269 1.59 -4.51 26.97
N ARG A 270 2.47 -5.13 26.17
CA ARG A 270 2.95 -6.51 26.33
C ARG A 270 3.46 -6.82 27.75
N LYS A 271 4.32 -5.95 28.31
CA LYS A 271 4.87 -6.13 29.67
C LYS A 271 3.78 -6.24 30.74
N LEU A 272 2.74 -5.42 30.64
CA LEU A 272 1.61 -5.46 31.58
C LEU A 272 0.81 -6.75 31.41
N ILE A 273 0.51 -7.13 30.17
CA ILE A 273 -0.28 -8.32 29.86
C ILE A 273 0.45 -9.61 30.26
N GLU A 274 1.75 -9.71 29.99
CA GLU A 274 2.59 -10.83 30.44
C GLU A 274 2.66 -10.90 31.97
N SER A 275 2.62 -9.76 32.67
CA SER A 275 2.58 -9.75 34.14
C SER A 275 1.31 -10.39 34.73
N PHE A 276 0.24 -10.53 33.93
CA PHE A 276 -0.98 -11.25 34.32
C PHE A 276 -0.92 -12.74 33.97
N GLY A 277 0.23 -13.25 33.51
CA GLY A 277 0.43 -14.65 33.11
C GLY A 277 0.01 -14.98 31.68
N ILE A 278 -0.39 -13.98 30.87
CA ILE A 278 -0.82 -14.18 29.49
C ILE A 278 0.39 -14.33 28.55
N VAL A 279 0.29 -15.26 27.60
CA VAL A 279 1.33 -15.56 26.61
C VAL A 279 0.99 -14.98 25.24
N PHE A 280 2.00 -14.39 24.59
CA PHE A 280 1.95 -13.96 23.19
C PHE A 280 2.56 -15.03 22.28
N PRO A 281 2.08 -15.17 21.03
CA PRO A 281 2.55 -16.22 20.12
C PRO A 281 4.01 -16.06 19.70
N ASN A 282 4.54 -14.83 19.72
CA ASN A 282 5.93 -14.53 19.34
C ASN A 282 6.42 -13.20 19.96
N ALA A 283 7.63 -12.79 19.59
CA ALA A 283 8.28 -11.58 20.07
C ALA A 283 7.90 -10.29 19.30
N ASN A 284 7.08 -10.38 18.23
CA ASN A 284 6.68 -9.19 17.48
C ASN A 284 5.90 -8.24 18.41
N PRO A 285 6.31 -6.96 18.55
CA PRO A 285 5.63 -5.97 19.40
C PRO A 285 4.16 -5.69 19.04
N THR A 286 3.73 -6.09 17.84
CA THR A 286 2.36 -5.92 17.33
C THR A 286 1.50 -7.17 17.46
N SER A 287 2.10 -8.30 17.86
CA SER A 287 1.35 -9.54 18.11
C SER A 287 0.35 -9.36 19.24
N VAL A 288 -0.81 -9.99 19.11
CA VAL A 288 -1.86 -10.04 20.14
C VAL A 288 -1.80 -11.37 20.90
N PRO A 289 -2.34 -11.46 22.12
CA PRO A 289 -2.41 -12.71 22.87
C PRO A 289 -3.12 -13.83 22.09
N VAL A 290 -2.73 -15.08 22.36
CA VAL A 290 -3.45 -16.25 21.86
C VAL A 290 -4.72 -16.44 22.70
N LEU A 291 -5.86 -16.51 22.03
CA LEU A 291 -7.18 -16.65 22.66
C LEU A 291 -7.95 -17.84 22.09
N SER A 292 -8.82 -18.43 22.91
CA SER A 292 -9.83 -19.39 22.49
C SER A 292 -10.91 -18.73 21.62
N GLU A 293 -11.80 -19.54 21.01
CA GLU A 293 -12.97 -19.03 20.27
C GLU A 293 -13.95 -18.25 21.16
N SER A 294 -13.88 -18.47 22.48
CA SER A 294 -14.66 -17.78 23.50
C SER A 294 -13.88 -16.69 24.22
N TYR A 295 -12.78 -16.21 23.62
CA TYR A 295 -11.96 -15.09 24.09
C TYR A 295 -11.15 -15.36 25.35
N GLU A 296 -11.06 -16.62 25.79
CA GLU A 296 -10.29 -17.00 26.98
C GLU A 296 -8.80 -17.03 26.65
N SER A 297 -7.97 -16.49 27.54
CA SER A 297 -6.52 -16.57 27.43
C SER A 297 -5.99 -17.93 27.90
N ASN A 298 -4.67 -18.10 27.90
CA ASN A 298 -4.04 -19.28 28.53
C ASN A 298 -4.19 -19.31 30.07
N VAL A 299 -4.71 -18.24 30.69
CA VAL A 299 -5.01 -18.18 32.13
C VAL A 299 -6.51 -18.46 32.31
N PRO A 300 -6.89 -19.63 32.89
CA PRO A 300 -8.30 -20.03 32.99
C PRO A 300 -9.14 -19.02 33.79
N GLY A 301 -10.27 -18.59 33.21
CA GLY A 301 -11.15 -17.57 33.77
C GLY A 301 -10.73 -16.12 33.47
N LEU A 302 -9.65 -15.90 32.72
CA LEU A 302 -9.19 -14.58 32.30
C LEU A 302 -9.35 -14.41 30.78
N TYR A 303 -10.24 -13.51 30.40
CA TYR A 303 -10.72 -13.31 29.03
C TYR A 303 -10.26 -11.96 28.47
N ILE A 304 -10.16 -11.84 27.15
CA ILE A 304 -9.73 -10.61 26.47
C ILE A 304 -10.67 -10.29 25.31
N VAL A 305 -11.27 -9.11 25.32
CA VAL A 305 -12.21 -8.65 24.29
C VAL A 305 -11.79 -7.33 23.66
N GLY A 306 -12.29 -7.05 22.45
CA GLY A 306 -11.98 -5.85 21.69
C GLY A 306 -10.59 -5.86 21.05
N ALA A 307 -9.99 -4.68 20.91
CA ALA A 307 -8.79 -4.49 20.10
C ALA A 307 -7.57 -5.30 20.56
N LEU A 308 -7.45 -5.57 21.88
CA LEU A 308 -6.37 -6.40 22.40
C LEU A 308 -6.52 -7.87 21.99
N GLY A 309 -7.75 -8.36 21.80
CA GLY A 309 -8.01 -9.71 21.28
C GLY A 309 -7.86 -9.84 19.75
N GLY A 310 -7.38 -8.79 19.07
CA GLY A 310 -7.13 -8.79 17.63
C GLY A 310 -8.16 -8.04 16.79
N TYR A 311 -9.21 -7.46 17.41
CA TYR A 311 -10.34 -6.87 16.67
C TYR A 311 -10.55 -5.38 16.95
N PRO A 312 -10.06 -4.47 16.11
CA PRO A 312 -10.12 -3.04 16.37
C PRO A 312 -11.45 -2.36 15.95
N LEU A 313 -12.53 -3.11 15.67
CA LEU A 313 -13.83 -2.57 15.25
C LEU A 313 -14.81 -2.47 16.41
N ILE A 314 -15.42 -1.28 16.59
CA ILE A 314 -16.30 -0.96 17.72
C ILE A 314 -17.48 -1.93 17.81
N LYS A 315 -18.23 -2.13 16.71
CA LYS A 315 -19.42 -2.99 16.73
C LYS A 315 -19.07 -4.44 17.10
N GLN A 316 -17.98 -4.95 16.52
CA GLN A 316 -17.51 -6.31 16.82
C GLN A 316 -17.03 -6.43 18.26
N ALA A 317 -16.28 -5.44 18.75
CA ALA A 317 -15.83 -5.37 20.13
C ALA A 317 -17.01 -5.38 21.12
N MET A 318 -18.10 -4.65 20.81
CA MET A 318 -19.32 -4.68 21.60
C MET A 318 -19.99 -6.07 21.57
N ASN A 319 -20.07 -6.73 20.41
CA ASN A 319 -20.61 -8.10 20.33
C ASN A 319 -19.76 -9.10 21.12
N GLN A 320 -18.43 -8.96 21.13
CA GLN A 320 -17.55 -9.78 21.97
C GLN A 320 -17.81 -9.57 23.47
N GLY A 321 -18.05 -8.32 23.89
CA GLY A 321 -18.44 -8.02 25.26
C GLY A 321 -19.74 -8.71 25.67
N TYR A 322 -20.71 -8.81 24.77
CA TYR A 322 -21.93 -9.57 24.99
C TYR A 322 -21.65 -11.09 25.09
N GLU A 323 -20.89 -11.63 24.15
CA GLU A 323 -20.63 -13.07 23.99
C GLU A 323 -19.75 -13.63 25.12
N VAL A 324 -18.77 -12.86 25.59
CA VAL A 324 -17.89 -13.29 26.68
C VAL A 324 -18.65 -13.44 28.00
N VAL A 325 -19.64 -12.57 28.28
CA VAL A 325 -20.46 -12.67 29.50
C VAL A 325 -21.33 -13.91 29.47
N HIS A 326 -21.96 -14.21 28.33
CA HIS A 326 -22.70 -15.45 28.16
C HIS A 326 -21.81 -16.68 28.40
N THR A 327 -20.60 -16.67 27.84
CA THR A 327 -19.61 -17.73 28.05
C THR A 327 -19.28 -17.91 29.53
N ILE A 328 -18.92 -16.83 30.22
CA ILE A 328 -18.52 -16.86 31.64
C ILE A 328 -19.64 -17.38 32.54
N LEU A 329 -20.89 -17.01 32.23
CA LEU A 329 -22.07 -17.44 32.98
C LEU A 329 -22.61 -18.81 32.53
N GLY A 330 -21.94 -19.51 31.61
CA GLY A 330 -22.34 -20.82 31.11
C GLY A 330 -23.64 -20.80 30.28
N GLN A 331 -24.03 -19.65 29.75
CA GLN A 331 -25.20 -19.50 28.89
C GLN A 331 -24.84 -19.80 27.43
N PRO A 332 -25.72 -20.48 26.67
CA PRO A 332 -25.46 -20.77 25.26
C PRO A 332 -25.37 -19.48 24.46
N VAL A 333 -24.30 -19.35 23.67
CA VAL A 333 -24.08 -18.24 22.75
C VAL A 333 -23.28 -18.72 21.55
N GLU A 334 -23.72 -18.36 20.35
CA GLU A 334 -22.93 -18.51 19.14
C GLU A 334 -22.28 -17.15 18.79
N PRO A 335 -21.10 -17.11 18.14
CA PRO A 335 -20.53 -15.86 17.67
C PRO A 335 -21.44 -15.10 16.67
N VAL A 336 -21.43 -13.77 16.69
CA VAL A 336 -22.31 -12.93 15.86
C VAL A 336 -22.13 -13.10 14.35
N ASP A 337 -20.92 -13.47 13.94
CA ASP A 337 -20.54 -13.72 12.55
C ASP A 337 -20.84 -15.17 12.11
N GLU A 338 -21.22 -16.06 13.03
CA GLU A 338 -21.48 -17.48 12.78
C GLU A 338 -22.52 -17.69 11.65
N PRO A 339 -23.68 -17.01 11.64
CA PRO A 339 -24.67 -17.21 10.57
C PRO A 339 -24.15 -16.78 9.19
N LEU A 340 -23.34 -15.72 9.14
CA LEU A 340 -22.78 -15.19 7.90
C LEU A 340 -21.72 -16.12 7.32
N LEU A 341 -20.81 -16.61 8.17
CA LEU A 341 -19.78 -17.56 7.76
C LEU A 341 -20.39 -18.90 7.36
N ARG A 342 -21.38 -19.40 8.12
CA ARG A 342 -22.12 -20.62 7.77
C ARG A 342 -22.78 -20.50 6.39
N ALA A 343 -23.38 -19.34 6.09
CA ALA A 343 -23.96 -19.08 4.77
C ALA A 343 -22.90 -19.12 3.64
N LYS A 344 -21.72 -18.51 3.86
CA LYS A 344 -20.59 -18.56 2.91
C LYS A 344 -20.07 -19.98 2.68
N PHE A 345 -20.03 -20.81 3.72
CA PHE A 345 -19.46 -22.16 3.64
C PHE A 345 -20.45 -23.23 3.18
N LYS A 346 -21.73 -22.88 3.08
CA LYS A 346 -22.82 -23.81 2.72
C LYS A 346 -22.57 -24.57 1.43
N ALA A 347 -21.93 -23.94 0.44
CA ALA A 347 -21.66 -24.58 -0.85
C ALA A 347 -20.57 -25.68 -0.78
N TRP A 348 -19.71 -25.66 0.24
CA TRP A 348 -18.60 -26.61 0.39
C TRP A 348 -18.86 -27.62 1.52
N LYS A 349 -19.17 -27.15 2.72
CA LYS A 349 -19.39 -27.98 3.92
C LYS A 349 -20.69 -27.59 4.64
N PRO A 350 -21.87 -27.89 4.06
CA PRO A 350 -23.16 -27.41 4.58
C PRO A 350 -23.53 -27.92 5.98
N ALA A 351 -23.02 -29.10 6.38
CA ALA A 351 -23.32 -29.72 7.67
C ALA A 351 -22.25 -29.47 8.74
N ALA A 352 -21.12 -28.82 8.41
CA ALA A 352 -20.05 -28.57 9.35
C ALA A 352 -20.31 -27.30 10.18
N SER A 353 -19.77 -27.27 11.40
CA SER A 353 -19.67 -26.01 12.15
C SER A 353 -18.66 -25.09 11.49
N VAL A 354 -18.82 -23.77 11.66
CA VAL A 354 -17.87 -22.78 11.11
C VAL A 354 -16.46 -23.04 11.62
N SER A 355 -16.32 -23.41 12.89
CA SER A 355 -15.03 -23.76 13.50
C SER A 355 -14.32 -24.91 12.76
N LEU A 356 -15.03 -26.00 12.43
CA LEU A 356 -14.46 -27.13 11.68
C LEU A 356 -14.06 -26.75 10.24
N VAL A 357 -14.83 -25.86 9.61
CA VAL A 357 -14.49 -25.34 8.27
C VAL A 357 -13.23 -24.48 8.35
N ILE A 358 -13.12 -23.62 9.36
CA ILE A 358 -11.93 -22.79 9.61
C ILE A 358 -10.71 -23.67 9.85
N ASP A 359 -10.82 -24.72 10.68
CA ASP A 359 -9.74 -25.68 10.89
C ASP A 359 -9.30 -26.32 9.57
N SER A 360 -10.26 -26.68 8.72
CA SER A 360 -9.96 -27.22 7.38
C SER A 360 -9.20 -26.20 6.51
N ILE A 361 -9.61 -24.92 6.52
CA ILE A 361 -8.94 -23.86 5.75
C ILE A 361 -7.51 -23.66 6.26
N MET A 362 -7.31 -23.57 7.58
CA MET A 362 -5.98 -23.38 8.18
C MET A 362 -5.06 -24.57 7.92
N GLN A 363 -5.58 -25.79 7.94
CA GLN A 363 -4.83 -27.00 7.63
C GLN A 363 -4.45 -27.07 6.14
N ASN A 364 -5.40 -26.73 5.26
CA ASN A 364 -5.21 -26.89 3.83
C ASN A 364 -4.44 -25.75 3.17
N VAL A 365 -4.42 -24.56 3.78
CA VAL A 365 -3.77 -23.37 3.23
C VAL A 365 -2.65 -22.90 4.17
N PRO A 366 -1.38 -23.28 3.89
CA PRO A 366 -0.23 -22.95 4.74
C PRO A 366 -0.05 -21.45 5.01
N LEU A 367 -0.58 -20.59 4.13
CA LEU A 367 -0.58 -19.14 4.26
C LEU A 367 -1.27 -18.66 5.55
N PHE A 368 -2.29 -19.37 6.03
CA PHE A 368 -3.09 -18.95 7.19
C PHE A 368 -2.67 -19.63 8.50
N LYS A 369 -1.60 -20.42 8.49
CA LYS A 369 -1.17 -21.19 9.67
C LYS A 369 -0.79 -20.32 10.86
N GLY A 370 -0.24 -19.13 10.61
CA GLY A 370 0.16 -18.16 11.65
C GLY A 370 -1.00 -17.32 12.21
N MET A 371 -2.23 -17.49 11.71
CA MET A 371 -3.40 -16.75 12.17
C MET A 371 -4.12 -17.47 13.31
N SER A 372 -4.74 -16.73 14.22
CA SER A 372 -5.73 -17.31 15.13
C SER A 372 -7.06 -17.54 14.40
N LYS A 373 -7.90 -18.46 14.92
CA LYS A 373 -9.28 -18.65 14.40
C LYS A 373 -10.04 -17.34 14.38
N LEU A 374 -9.87 -16.55 15.44
CA LEU A 374 -10.47 -15.23 15.58
C LEU A 374 -10.07 -14.29 14.41
N GLN A 375 -8.78 -14.15 14.14
CA GLN A 375 -8.29 -13.33 13.01
C GLN A 375 -8.80 -13.86 11.66
N LEU A 376 -8.84 -15.18 11.50
CA LEU A 376 -9.30 -15.79 10.25
C LEU A 376 -10.81 -15.59 10.05
N ARG A 377 -11.64 -15.61 11.10
CA ARG A 377 -13.07 -15.27 11.00
C ARG A 377 -13.28 -13.88 10.40
N GLU A 378 -12.56 -12.88 10.88
CA GLU A 378 -12.64 -11.50 10.34
C GLU A 378 -12.24 -11.45 8.87
N PHE A 379 -11.10 -12.07 8.55
CA PHE A 379 -10.60 -12.13 7.18
C PHE A 379 -11.61 -12.79 6.24
N LEU A 380 -12.29 -13.86 6.68
CA LEU A 380 -13.30 -14.58 5.90
C LEU A 380 -14.61 -13.80 5.73
N LEU A 381 -14.89 -12.78 6.54
CA LEU A 381 -16.02 -11.87 6.30
C LEU A 381 -15.79 -11.01 5.06
N GLU A 382 -14.55 -10.56 4.83
CA GLU A 382 -14.15 -9.76 3.65
C GLU A 382 -13.81 -10.62 2.42
N SER A 383 -13.62 -11.94 2.58
CA SER A 383 -13.27 -12.89 1.50
C SER A 383 -14.46 -13.73 1.04
N ASN A 384 -14.39 -14.31 -0.17
CA ASN A 384 -15.43 -15.18 -0.72
C ASN A 384 -14.92 -16.61 -0.89
N LEU A 385 -15.74 -17.58 -0.47
CA LEU A 385 -15.50 -18.99 -0.75
C LEU A 385 -16.23 -19.35 -2.06
N LEU A 386 -15.48 -19.84 -3.05
CA LEU A 386 -15.99 -20.24 -4.35
C LEU A 386 -15.88 -21.76 -4.51
N THR A 387 -16.90 -22.38 -5.10
CA THR A 387 -16.94 -23.80 -5.45
C THR A 387 -17.19 -23.96 -6.96
N PRO A 388 -16.26 -23.46 -7.81
CA PRO A 388 -16.45 -23.48 -9.25
C PRO A 388 -16.56 -24.90 -9.80
N THR A 389 -17.37 -25.08 -10.84
CA THR A 389 -17.44 -26.36 -11.56
C THR A 389 -16.15 -26.61 -12.35
N ALA A 390 -15.74 -27.87 -12.47
CA ALA A 390 -14.54 -28.23 -13.23
C ALA A 390 -14.60 -27.69 -14.68
N GLY A 391 -13.49 -27.13 -15.14
CA GLY A 391 -13.32 -26.48 -16.45
C GLY A 391 -13.85 -25.04 -16.54
N SER A 392 -14.59 -24.56 -15.54
CA SER A 392 -15.06 -23.17 -15.51
C SER A 392 -13.88 -22.20 -15.38
N VAL A 393 -14.00 -21.04 -16.03
CA VAL A 393 -12.97 -20.02 -16.00
C VAL A 393 -13.08 -19.22 -14.71
N VAL A 394 -12.02 -19.22 -13.91
CA VAL A 394 -11.90 -18.36 -12.71
C VAL A 394 -11.61 -16.93 -13.15
N PHE A 395 -10.61 -16.76 -14.01
CA PHE A 395 -10.36 -15.52 -14.76
C PHE A 395 -9.62 -15.81 -16.05
N LYS A 396 -9.71 -14.90 -17.02
CA LYS A 396 -9.01 -14.97 -18.30
C LYS A 396 -7.71 -14.18 -18.26
N LYS A 397 -6.77 -14.57 -19.11
CA LYS A 397 -5.60 -13.76 -19.43
C LYS A 397 -6.06 -12.37 -19.85
N PHE A 398 -5.37 -11.35 -19.33
CA PHE A 398 -5.66 -9.93 -19.49
C PHE A 398 -6.89 -9.39 -18.74
N ASP A 399 -7.56 -10.21 -17.92
CA ASP A 399 -8.60 -9.68 -17.04
C ASP A 399 -8.04 -8.67 -16.05
N TYR A 400 -8.87 -7.68 -15.76
CA TYR A 400 -8.63 -6.65 -14.76
C TYR A 400 -9.32 -7.03 -13.47
N THR A 401 -8.56 -7.63 -12.56
CA THR A 401 -9.01 -7.88 -11.18
C THR A 401 -7.80 -7.79 -10.25
N ASN A 402 -8.05 -7.39 -9.00
CA ASN A 402 -7.05 -7.25 -7.95
C ASN A 402 -7.28 -8.29 -6.84
N THR A 403 -7.89 -9.43 -7.16
CA THR A 403 -8.17 -10.49 -6.18
C THR A 403 -7.06 -11.53 -6.15
N PHE A 404 -6.76 -12.02 -4.96
CA PHE A 404 -5.84 -13.10 -4.68
C PHE A 404 -6.64 -14.37 -4.40
N TYR A 405 -6.22 -15.51 -4.92
CA TYR A 405 -6.94 -16.77 -4.74
C TYR A 405 -6.06 -17.79 -4.04
N SER A 406 -6.59 -18.44 -3.00
CA SER A 406 -5.99 -19.63 -2.39
C SER A 406 -6.77 -20.87 -2.77
N VAL A 407 -6.08 -21.94 -3.16
CA VAL A 407 -6.68 -23.25 -3.42
C VAL A 407 -6.86 -23.97 -2.08
N VAL A 408 -8.09 -24.00 -1.59
CA VAL A 408 -8.45 -24.62 -0.31
C VAL A 408 -8.60 -26.14 -0.45
N GLU A 409 -9.11 -26.59 -1.60
CA GLU A 409 -9.28 -28.01 -1.94
C GLU A 409 -9.27 -28.17 -3.46
N GLY A 410 -8.86 -29.35 -3.94
CA GLY A 410 -8.76 -29.66 -5.36
C GLY A 410 -7.59 -28.95 -6.03
N SER A 411 -7.79 -28.54 -7.28
CA SER A 411 -6.76 -27.89 -8.09
C SER A 411 -7.31 -26.83 -9.04
N VAL A 412 -6.42 -26.03 -9.61
CA VAL A 412 -6.72 -25.17 -10.76
C VAL A 412 -5.67 -25.37 -11.86
N ASP A 413 -6.09 -25.16 -13.09
CA ASP A 413 -5.24 -25.25 -14.27
C ASP A 413 -4.93 -23.85 -14.80
N VAL A 414 -3.64 -23.50 -14.84
CA VAL A 414 -3.12 -22.24 -15.34
C VAL A 414 -2.64 -22.43 -16.77
N GLU A 415 -3.33 -21.81 -17.72
CA GLU A 415 -2.99 -21.84 -19.15
C GLU A 415 -1.92 -20.78 -19.46
N VAL A 416 -0.68 -21.22 -19.66
CA VAL A 416 0.46 -20.39 -20.06
C VAL A 416 0.91 -20.71 -21.49
N VAL A 417 1.67 -19.82 -22.11
CA VAL A 417 2.33 -20.08 -23.39
C VAL A 417 3.80 -20.38 -23.11
N GLY A 418 4.27 -21.56 -23.53
CA GLY A 418 5.66 -21.98 -23.41
C GLY A 418 6.61 -21.15 -24.28
N ALA A 419 7.92 -21.27 -24.01
CA ALA A 419 8.96 -20.57 -24.77
C ALA A 419 8.99 -20.98 -26.26
N ASP A 420 8.43 -22.14 -26.59
CA ASP A 420 8.23 -22.67 -27.95
C ASP A 420 6.95 -22.16 -28.62
N GLY A 421 6.22 -21.24 -27.98
CA GLY A 421 4.95 -20.70 -28.46
C GLY A 421 3.76 -21.64 -28.28
N LYS A 422 3.92 -22.82 -27.67
CA LYS A 422 2.83 -23.78 -27.48
C LYS A 422 2.08 -23.55 -26.17
N PRO A 423 0.76 -23.74 -26.13
CA PRO A 423 0.01 -23.70 -24.87
C PRO A 423 0.49 -24.83 -23.95
N LYS A 424 0.78 -24.46 -22.70
CA LYS A 424 1.15 -25.37 -21.62
C LYS A 424 0.23 -25.12 -20.44
N THR A 425 -0.26 -26.19 -19.84
CA THR A 425 -1.07 -26.12 -18.62
C THR A 425 -0.19 -26.43 -17.41
N ILE A 426 -0.26 -25.58 -16.39
CA ILE A 426 0.36 -25.80 -15.09
C ILE A 426 -0.76 -26.00 -14.07
N THR A 427 -0.81 -27.16 -13.44
CA THR A 427 -1.79 -27.45 -12.40
C THR A 427 -1.26 -26.97 -11.05
N LEU A 428 -2.05 -26.17 -10.34
CA LEU A 428 -1.81 -25.74 -8.97
C LEU A 428 -2.72 -26.53 -8.04
N GLU A 429 -2.11 -27.34 -7.20
CA GLU A 429 -2.78 -28.20 -6.22
C GLU A 429 -3.21 -27.43 -4.96
N GLN A 430 -3.94 -28.12 -4.09
CA GLN A 430 -4.31 -27.65 -2.75
C GLN A 430 -3.13 -27.00 -1.99
N GLY A 431 -3.44 -25.90 -1.31
CA GLY A 431 -2.49 -25.10 -0.53
C GLY A 431 -1.65 -24.13 -1.37
N LYS A 432 -1.69 -24.24 -2.70
CA LYS A 432 -1.13 -23.22 -3.60
C LYS A 432 -2.09 -22.05 -3.74
N TYR A 433 -1.59 -20.98 -4.33
CA TYR A 433 -2.35 -19.75 -4.58
C TYR A 433 -1.96 -19.16 -5.92
N PHE A 434 -2.78 -18.24 -6.42
CA PHE A 434 -2.56 -17.56 -7.68
C PHE A 434 -3.19 -16.15 -7.68
N GLY A 435 -2.72 -15.33 -8.62
CA GLY A 435 -3.19 -13.96 -8.77
C GLY A 435 -2.42 -12.91 -7.96
N GLU A 436 -1.34 -13.33 -7.31
CA GLU A 436 -0.37 -12.52 -6.59
C GLU A 436 0.26 -11.42 -7.46
N MET A 437 0.43 -11.63 -8.76
CA MET A 437 0.90 -10.58 -9.67
C MET A 437 -0.02 -9.36 -9.71
N GLY A 438 -1.35 -9.57 -9.76
CA GLY A 438 -2.34 -8.48 -9.76
C GLY A 438 -2.41 -7.76 -8.42
N LEU A 439 -2.21 -8.52 -7.32
CA LEU A 439 -2.13 -7.99 -5.97
C LEU A 439 -0.93 -7.04 -5.78
N ILE A 440 0.24 -7.40 -6.32
CA ILE A 440 1.49 -6.73 -6.00
C ILE A 440 1.81 -5.61 -7.00
N SER A 441 1.51 -5.85 -8.28
CA SER A 441 1.96 -4.96 -9.37
C SER A 441 0.84 -4.22 -10.08
N GLY A 442 -0.43 -4.49 -9.74
CA GLY A 442 -1.59 -3.92 -10.45
C GLY A 442 -1.66 -4.35 -11.93
N ARG A 443 -0.90 -5.38 -12.30
CA ARG A 443 -0.86 -5.90 -13.67
C ARG A 443 -2.10 -6.75 -13.94
N ARG A 444 -2.54 -6.78 -15.20
CA ARG A 444 -3.58 -7.70 -15.68
C ARG A 444 -3.15 -9.16 -15.44
N ARG A 445 -4.13 -10.08 -15.44
CA ARG A 445 -3.86 -11.52 -15.33
C ARG A 445 -2.93 -11.99 -16.46
N SER A 446 -1.82 -12.64 -16.10
CA SER A 446 -0.79 -13.11 -17.05
C SER A 446 -1.19 -14.38 -17.80
N ALA A 447 -2.18 -15.11 -17.27
CA ALA A 447 -2.66 -16.40 -17.75
C ALA A 447 -4.18 -16.50 -17.56
N THR A 448 -4.81 -17.44 -18.27
CA THR A 448 -6.18 -17.88 -17.98
C THR A 448 -6.11 -18.98 -16.93
N VAL A 449 -6.98 -18.92 -15.93
CA VAL A 449 -7.07 -19.96 -14.89
C VAL A 449 -8.44 -20.60 -14.93
N ARG A 450 -8.44 -21.95 -14.93
CA ARG A 450 -9.66 -22.77 -14.90
C ARG A 450 -9.71 -23.61 -13.64
N ALA A 451 -10.91 -23.84 -13.14
CA ALA A 451 -11.13 -24.74 -12.02
C ALA A 451 -10.84 -26.19 -12.43
N GLY A 452 -10.07 -26.90 -11.61
CA GLY A 452 -9.85 -28.34 -11.72
C GLY A 452 -11.00 -29.14 -11.08
N GLN A 453 -10.75 -30.42 -10.80
CA GLN A 453 -11.71 -31.28 -10.11
C GLN A 453 -11.84 -30.90 -8.63
N ALA A 454 -13.07 -30.94 -8.10
CA ALA A 454 -13.38 -30.64 -6.69
C ALA A 454 -12.75 -29.33 -6.16
N CYS A 455 -12.71 -28.30 -7.02
CA CYS A 455 -12.02 -27.05 -6.73
C CYS A 455 -12.79 -26.19 -5.71
N VAL A 456 -12.11 -25.83 -4.62
CA VAL A 456 -12.60 -24.86 -3.63
C VAL A 456 -11.58 -23.75 -3.52
N LEU A 457 -12.02 -22.52 -3.78
CA LEU A 457 -11.16 -21.34 -3.79
C LEU A 457 -11.57 -20.35 -2.72
N LEU A 458 -10.58 -19.75 -2.07
CA LEU A 458 -10.77 -18.56 -1.26
C LEU A 458 -10.32 -17.34 -2.05
N GLU A 459 -11.29 -16.55 -2.53
CA GLU A 459 -11.05 -15.27 -3.17
C GLU A 459 -10.90 -14.17 -2.11
N THR A 460 -9.76 -13.49 -2.13
CA THR A 460 -9.40 -12.42 -1.20
C THR A 460 -9.20 -11.10 -1.96
N PRO A 461 -9.89 -10.01 -1.60
CA PRO A 461 -9.64 -8.69 -2.17
C PRO A 461 -8.22 -8.16 -1.86
N ARG A 462 -7.61 -7.40 -2.78
CA ARG A 462 -6.25 -6.83 -2.60
C ARG A 462 -6.07 -6.12 -1.27
N ARG A 463 -7.03 -5.30 -0.89
CA ARG A 463 -6.94 -4.52 0.35
C ARG A 463 -6.91 -5.43 1.58
N SER A 464 -7.75 -6.45 1.61
CA SER A 464 -7.78 -7.44 2.70
C SER A 464 -6.47 -8.23 2.76
N MET A 465 -5.91 -8.59 1.61
CA MET A 465 -4.62 -9.27 1.55
C MET A 465 -3.45 -8.36 1.96
N LEU A 466 -3.44 -7.08 1.57
CA LEU A 466 -2.42 -6.11 2.01
C LEU A 466 -2.50 -5.82 3.51
N LYS A 467 -3.72 -5.72 4.07
CA LYS A 467 -3.92 -5.66 5.53
C LYS A 467 -3.33 -6.91 6.20
N LEU A 468 -3.59 -8.09 5.64
CA LEU A 468 -3.09 -9.35 6.18
C LEU A 468 -1.55 -9.42 6.16
N ILE A 469 -0.92 -9.10 5.02
CA ILE A 469 0.55 -8.99 4.87
C ILE A 469 1.12 -7.99 5.89
N SER A 470 0.41 -6.89 6.15
CA SER A 470 0.86 -5.91 7.14
C SER A 470 0.69 -6.38 8.59
N ALA A 471 -0.26 -7.27 8.87
CA ALA A 471 -0.65 -7.66 10.22
C ALA A 471 -0.03 -9.00 10.68
N VAL A 472 0.33 -9.88 9.74
CA VAL A 472 0.81 -11.24 10.02
C VAL A 472 2.17 -11.46 9.35
N ASP A 473 3.22 -11.57 10.17
CA ASP A 473 4.60 -11.69 9.67
C ASP A 473 4.81 -12.95 8.82
N ASP A 474 4.22 -14.08 9.19
CA ASP A 474 4.34 -15.33 8.42
C ASP A 474 3.76 -15.16 7.01
N VAL A 475 2.62 -14.49 6.88
CA VAL A 475 2.00 -14.17 5.59
C VAL A 475 2.92 -13.24 4.80
N ARG A 476 3.49 -12.22 5.45
CA ARG A 476 4.44 -11.29 4.82
C ARG A 476 5.66 -12.04 4.28
N ALA A 477 6.29 -12.87 5.10
CA ALA A 477 7.47 -13.63 4.74
C ALA A 477 7.21 -14.56 3.54
N GLN A 478 6.08 -15.28 3.54
CA GLN A 478 5.70 -16.14 2.41
C GLN A 478 5.43 -15.33 1.13
N MET A 479 4.77 -14.17 1.24
CA MET A 479 4.52 -13.29 0.09
C MET A 479 5.81 -12.65 -0.45
N ASP A 480 6.72 -12.24 0.44
CA ASP A 480 8.02 -11.69 0.08
C ASP A 480 8.89 -12.75 -0.60
N GLU A 481 8.90 -14.00 -0.13
CA GLU A 481 9.63 -15.09 -0.78
C GLU A 481 9.12 -15.35 -2.20
N VAL A 482 7.81 -15.44 -2.38
CA VAL A 482 7.23 -15.63 -3.72
C VAL A 482 7.49 -14.44 -4.62
N PHE A 483 7.48 -13.23 -4.06
CA PHE A 483 7.87 -12.04 -4.79
C PHE A 483 9.33 -12.13 -5.28
N VAL A 484 10.25 -12.51 -4.40
CA VAL A 484 11.67 -12.68 -4.71
C VAL A 484 11.86 -13.77 -5.76
N ARG A 485 11.23 -14.93 -5.59
CA ARG A 485 11.28 -16.04 -6.54
C ARG A 485 10.83 -15.62 -7.93
N HIS A 486 9.70 -14.92 -8.05
CA HIS A 486 9.23 -14.43 -9.34
C HIS A 486 10.13 -13.37 -9.95
N ALA A 487 10.71 -12.48 -9.14
CA ALA A 487 11.67 -11.51 -9.63
C ALA A 487 12.90 -12.20 -10.22
N ILE A 488 13.50 -13.15 -9.50
CA ILE A 488 14.64 -13.95 -9.99
C ILE A 488 14.24 -14.69 -11.29
N ALA A 489 13.09 -15.36 -11.28
CA ALA A 489 12.60 -16.12 -12.43
C ALA A 489 12.40 -15.23 -13.68
N ASN A 490 11.90 -14.01 -13.50
CA ASN A 490 11.70 -13.08 -14.61
C ASN A 490 13.01 -12.48 -15.14
N TYR A 491 14.00 -12.24 -14.27
CA TYR A 491 15.21 -11.49 -14.65
C TYR A 491 16.34 -12.38 -15.15
N ILE A 492 16.51 -13.57 -14.57
CA ILE A 492 17.57 -14.54 -14.91
C ILE A 492 17.06 -15.98 -15.00
N GLY A 493 15.76 -16.21 -14.76
CA GLY A 493 15.15 -17.55 -14.68
C GLY A 493 15.08 -18.37 -15.97
N PRO A 494 15.04 -17.81 -17.20
CA PRO A 494 15.08 -18.64 -18.42
C PRO A 494 16.33 -19.54 -18.50
N MET A 495 17.34 -19.26 -17.68
CA MET A 495 18.63 -19.95 -17.64
C MET A 495 18.84 -20.73 -16.33
N LEU A 496 17.85 -20.77 -15.45
CA LEU A 496 17.93 -21.40 -14.14
C LEU A 496 16.86 -22.49 -14.00
N THR A 497 17.24 -23.56 -13.34
CA THR A 497 16.29 -24.56 -12.83
C THR A 497 15.55 -24.01 -11.61
N PRO A 498 14.34 -24.49 -11.30
CA PRO A 498 13.65 -24.16 -10.05
C PRO A 498 14.54 -24.35 -8.81
N GLU A 499 15.35 -25.42 -8.78
CA GLU A 499 16.26 -25.76 -7.70
C GLU A 499 17.39 -24.72 -7.55
N SER A 500 17.89 -24.19 -8.66
CA SER A 500 18.87 -23.10 -8.63
C SER A 500 18.29 -21.79 -8.12
N ILE A 501 17.01 -21.53 -8.40
CA ILE A 501 16.30 -20.36 -7.83
C ILE A 501 16.16 -20.54 -6.32
N ASP A 502 15.80 -21.74 -5.86
CA ASP A 502 15.75 -22.06 -4.42
C ASP A 502 17.10 -21.84 -3.72
N ALA A 503 18.19 -22.27 -4.35
CA ALA A 503 19.54 -22.08 -3.82
C ALA A 503 19.92 -20.58 -3.70
N LEU A 504 19.52 -19.74 -4.67
CA LEU A 504 19.74 -18.28 -4.59
C LEU A 504 18.94 -17.64 -3.45
N ILE A 505 17.70 -18.09 -3.25
CA ILE A 505 16.84 -17.60 -2.15
C ILE A 505 17.44 -18.01 -0.79
N ALA A 506 17.86 -19.27 -0.66
CA ALA A 506 18.50 -19.80 0.55
C ALA A 506 19.81 -19.09 0.88
N GLY A 507 20.52 -18.59 -0.14
CA GLY A 507 21.72 -17.78 -0.03
C GLY A 507 21.55 -16.38 0.59
N SER A 508 20.35 -16.06 1.09
CA SER A 508 19.93 -14.75 1.60
C SER A 508 19.79 -13.67 0.51
N VAL A 509 18.54 -13.31 0.22
CA VAL A 509 18.20 -12.18 -0.65
C VAL A 509 17.81 -10.99 0.20
N GLN A 510 18.48 -9.86 0.00
CA GLN A 510 18.15 -8.62 0.70
C GLN A 510 17.31 -7.71 -0.19
N MET A 511 16.18 -7.24 0.32
CA MET A 511 15.42 -6.17 -0.32
C MET A 511 15.90 -4.83 0.24
N ARG A 512 16.43 -3.96 -0.62
CA ARG A 512 16.89 -2.63 -0.21
C ARG A 512 16.26 -1.53 -1.06
N ARG A 513 15.89 -0.45 -0.38
CA ARG A 513 15.38 0.78 -1.00
C ARG A 513 16.49 1.84 -0.97
N TYR A 514 16.66 2.51 -2.09
CA TYR A 514 17.61 3.58 -2.35
C TYR A 514 16.84 4.86 -2.70
N ASN A 515 17.22 5.97 -2.10
CA ASN A 515 16.68 7.28 -2.47
C ASN A 515 17.29 7.78 -3.78
N THR A 516 16.67 8.79 -4.39
CA THR A 516 17.24 9.47 -5.55
C THR A 516 18.66 9.97 -5.22
N ASN A 517 19.62 9.75 -6.12
CA ASN A 517 21.05 10.03 -5.97
C ASN A 517 21.79 9.19 -4.92
N GLU A 518 21.14 8.22 -4.26
CA GLU A 518 21.81 7.30 -3.36
C GLU A 518 22.65 6.28 -4.15
N VAL A 519 23.89 6.06 -3.73
CA VAL A 519 24.82 5.14 -4.38
C VAL A 519 24.54 3.71 -3.94
N LEU A 520 24.36 2.80 -4.89
CA LEU A 520 24.21 1.37 -4.63
C LEU A 520 25.57 0.75 -4.28
N PHE A 521 26.57 1.00 -5.13
CA PHE A 521 27.97 0.65 -4.93
C PHE A 521 28.86 1.57 -5.79
N ARG A 522 30.13 1.69 -5.43
CA ARG A 522 31.12 2.55 -6.10
C ARG A 522 32.08 1.73 -6.96
N ASP A 523 32.68 2.41 -7.93
CA ASP A 523 33.84 1.91 -8.67
C ASP A 523 34.96 1.54 -7.68
N GLY A 524 35.56 0.37 -7.85
CA GLY A 524 36.57 -0.18 -6.95
C GLY A 524 36.05 -0.93 -5.71
N ASP A 525 34.75 -0.89 -5.41
CA ASP A 525 34.20 -1.67 -4.31
C ASP A 525 34.35 -3.18 -4.57
N SER A 526 34.40 -3.98 -3.51
CA SER A 526 34.34 -5.44 -3.62
C SER A 526 32.96 -5.91 -4.10
N ALA A 527 32.89 -6.98 -4.88
CA ALA A 527 31.64 -7.51 -5.40
C ALA A 527 30.83 -8.28 -4.34
N ASP A 528 29.90 -7.61 -3.68
CA ASP A 528 29.04 -8.14 -2.61
C ASP A 528 27.81 -8.93 -3.11
N GLY A 529 27.31 -8.60 -4.31
CA GLY A 529 26.11 -9.24 -4.84
C GLY A 529 25.65 -8.81 -6.22
N LEU A 530 24.62 -9.48 -6.73
CA LEU A 530 23.92 -9.08 -7.95
C LEU A 530 22.68 -8.28 -7.58
N TYR A 531 22.51 -7.11 -8.19
CA TYR A 531 21.43 -6.18 -7.86
C TYR A 531 20.37 -6.23 -8.94
N LEU A 532 19.20 -6.81 -8.62
CA LEU A 532 18.03 -6.86 -9.50
C LEU A 532 17.18 -5.61 -9.26
N ILE A 533 17.02 -4.76 -10.26
CA ILE A 533 16.25 -3.51 -10.14
C ILE A 533 14.76 -3.84 -10.22
N ARG A 534 14.09 -3.78 -9.07
CA ARG A 534 12.67 -4.09 -8.92
C ARG A 534 11.79 -2.91 -9.35
N ARG A 535 12.15 -1.71 -8.88
CA ARG A 535 11.41 -0.46 -9.08
C ARG A 535 12.41 0.67 -9.22
N GLY A 536 12.09 1.67 -10.04
CA GLY A 536 12.96 2.81 -10.29
C GLY A 536 14.01 2.49 -11.35
N SER A 537 15.16 3.13 -11.21
CA SER A 537 16.23 3.08 -12.21
C SER A 537 17.53 3.59 -11.63
N VAL A 538 18.63 3.14 -12.23
CA VAL A 538 19.98 3.49 -11.83
C VAL A 538 20.82 3.95 -13.01
N THR A 539 21.74 4.87 -12.74
CA THR A 539 22.78 5.32 -13.65
C THR A 539 24.07 4.57 -13.31
N VAL A 540 24.74 4.04 -14.32
CA VAL A 540 26.08 3.45 -14.22
C VAL A 540 27.08 4.48 -14.72
N SER A 541 28.04 4.89 -13.91
CA SER A 541 29.03 5.91 -14.22
C SER A 541 30.44 5.50 -13.82
N LYS A 542 31.44 6.09 -14.48
CA LYS A 542 32.85 5.89 -14.16
C LYS A 542 33.58 7.21 -14.18
N LEU A 543 34.51 7.39 -13.26
CA LEU A 543 35.33 8.59 -13.21
C LEU A 543 36.47 8.44 -14.24
N SER A 544 36.54 9.36 -15.21
CA SER A 544 37.60 9.40 -16.21
C SER A 544 38.08 10.85 -16.38
N GLU A 545 39.39 11.07 -16.25
CA GLU A 545 40.02 12.41 -16.37
C GLU A 545 39.38 13.47 -15.45
N GLY A 546 38.97 13.07 -14.24
CA GLY A 546 38.35 13.97 -13.25
C GLY A 546 36.90 14.37 -13.56
N LYS A 547 36.27 13.81 -14.60
CA LYS A 547 34.85 13.98 -14.91
C LYS A 547 34.11 12.66 -14.81
N GLU A 548 32.92 12.69 -14.21
CA GLU A 548 32.04 11.53 -14.16
C GLU A 548 31.40 11.30 -15.56
N ARG A 549 31.70 10.15 -16.16
CA ARG A 549 31.13 9.74 -17.45
C ARG A 549 30.05 8.69 -17.21
N ILE A 550 28.83 8.96 -17.70
CA ILE A 550 27.72 8.02 -17.64
C ILE A 550 27.93 6.97 -18.72
N LEU A 551 28.03 5.71 -18.32
CA LEU A 551 28.23 4.56 -19.20
C LEU A 551 26.91 3.95 -19.64
N SER A 552 25.94 3.85 -18.74
CA SER A 552 24.62 3.30 -19.07
C SER A 552 23.55 3.70 -18.08
N TYR A 553 22.31 3.45 -18.46
CA TYR A 553 21.13 3.58 -17.60
C TYR A 553 20.43 2.23 -17.52
N VAL A 554 20.03 1.82 -16.32
CA VAL A 554 19.42 0.52 -16.08
C VAL A 554 18.10 0.71 -15.35
N SER A 555 17.01 0.37 -16.03
CA SER A 555 15.65 0.46 -15.52
C SER A 555 15.26 -0.77 -14.70
N ALA A 556 14.14 -0.66 -13.97
CA ALA A 556 13.44 -1.80 -13.41
C ALA A 556 13.27 -2.92 -14.45
N GLY A 557 13.32 -4.18 -14.04
CA GLY A 557 13.32 -5.30 -15.00
C GLY A 557 14.71 -5.81 -15.38
N ASN A 558 15.75 -5.04 -15.08
CA ASN A 558 17.14 -5.38 -15.37
C ASN A 558 17.98 -5.52 -14.10
N TYR A 559 19.26 -5.84 -14.27
CA TYR A 559 20.21 -6.03 -13.17
C TYR A 559 21.55 -5.37 -13.44
N VAL A 560 22.30 -5.13 -12.36
CA VAL A 560 23.66 -4.60 -12.35
C VAL A 560 24.55 -5.37 -11.37
N GLY A 561 25.85 -5.30 -11.58
CA GLY A 561 26.85 -5.87 -10.68
C GLY A 561 27.33 -7.27 -11.06
N GLU A 562 26.86 -7.84 -12.17
CA GLU A 562 27.26 -9.17 -12.65
C GLU A 562 28.73 -9.23 -13.07
N MET A 563 29.28 -8.13 -13.61
CA MET A 563 30.62 -8.12 -14.23
C MET A 563 31.70 -8.49 -13.21
N ALA A 564 31.65 -7.85 -12.05
CA ALA A 564 32.59 -8.05 -10.95
C ALA A 564 32.48 -9.46 -10.33
N LEU A 565 31.28 -10.07 -10.37
CA LEU A 565 31.06 -11.44 -9.89
C LEU A 565 31.59 -12.50 -10.85
N LEU A 566 31.61 -12.21 -12.16
CA LEU A 566 32.14 -13.11 -13.19
C LEU A 566 33.67 -13.10 -13.25
N SER A 567 34.29 -11.92 -13.19
CA SER A 567 35.74 -11.75 -13.36
C SER A 567 36.53 -11.80 -12.06
N ASP A 568 35.85 -11.94 -10.92
CA ASP A 568 36.42 -11.84 -9.57
C ASP A 568 37.28 -10.58 -9.37
N ALA A 569 36.81 -9.47 -9.96
CA ALA A 569 37.46 -8.17 -9.93
C ALA A 569 36.62 -7.18 -9.11
N PRO A 570 37.19 -6.04 -8.68
CA PRO A 570 36.40 -4.95 -8.10
C PRO A 570 35.29 -4.47 -9.05
N ARG A 571 34.28 -3.78 -8.50
CA ARG A 571 33.25 -3.09 -9.28
C ARG A 571 33.91 -2.19 -10.32
N SER A 572 33.52 -2.32 -11.58
CA SER A 572 34.12 -1.58 -12.70
C SER A 572 33.56 -0.18 -12.91
N ALA A 573 32.53 0.20 -12.15
CA ALA A 573 31.77 1.44 -12.27
C ALA A 573 30.98 1.71 -10.98
N THR A 574 30.65 2.98 -10.76
CA THR A 574 29.71 3.44 -9.73
C THR A 574 28.29 3.29 -10.24
N VAL A 575 27.37 2.85 -9.38
CA VAL A 575 25.95 2.76 -9.68
C VAL A 575 25.16 3.60 -8.70
N THR A 576 24.37 4.54 -9.23
CA THR A 576 23.61 5.51 -8.44
C THR A 576 22.15 5.46 -8.82
N ALA A 577 21.24 5.47 -7.84
CA ALA A 577 19.82 5.54 -8.08
C ALA A 577 19.43 6.86 -8.78
N THR A 578 18.93 6.78 -10.01
CA THR A 578 18.51 7.97 -10.77
C THR A 578 17.19 8.53 -10.25
N VAL A 579 16.34 7.65 -9.74
CA VAL A 579 15.11 7.95 -8.99
C VAL A 579 15.05 7.01 -7.80
N MET A 580 14.09 7.22 -6.88
CA MET A 580 13.84 6.26 -5.80
C MET A 580 13.71 4.83 -6.34
N THR A 581 14.62 3.97 -5.90
CA THR A 581 14.86 2.65 -6.48
C THR A 581 14.75 1.58 -5.41
N GLU A 582 14.05 0.49 -5.72
CA GLU A 582 14.07 -0.73 -4.91
C GLU A 582 14.85 -1.80 -5.67
N ALA A 583 15.77 -2.48 -4.99
CA ALA A 583 16.56 -3.56 -5.55
C ALA A 583 16.50 -4.82 -4.67
N LEU A 584 16.53 -5.99 -5.32
CA LEU A 584 16.82 -7.26 -4.66
C LEU A 584 18.30 -7.56 -4.85
N ILE A 585 19.01 -7.74 -3.74
CA ILE A 585 20.44 -8.04 -3.72
C ILE A 585 20.59 -9.54 -3.51
N LEU A 586 21.01 -10.25 -4.56
CA LEU A 586 21.39 -11.66 -4.46
C LEU A 586 22.82 -11.71 -3.93
N ASN A 587 23.05 -12.53 -2.90
CA ASN A 587 24.37 -12.75 -2.35
C ASN A 587 25.38 -13.19 -3.42
N GLY A 588 26.55 -12.55 -3.45
CA GLY A 588 27.58 -12.76 -4.47
C GLY A 588 28.14 -14.17 -4.50
N GLU A 589 28.39 -14.79 -3.34
CA GLU A 589 28.91 -16.16 -3.25
C GLU A 589 27.89 -17.18 -3.79
N SER A 590 26.63 -17.03 -3.37
CA SER A 590 25.53 -17.89 -3.82
C SER A 590 25.32 -17.76 -5.34
N PHE A 591 25.43 -16.53 -5.88
CA PHE A 591 25.36 -16.32 -7.32
C PHE A 591 26.54 -16.94 -8.08
N LYS A 592 27.77 -16.80 -7.57
CA LYS A 592 28.96 -17.45 -8.15
C LYS A 592 28.82 -18.97 -8.17
N GLN A 593 28.28 -19.58 -7.11
CA GLN A 593 27.98 -21.00 -7.07
C GLN A 593 26.98 -21.40 -8.18
N GLN A 594 25.94 -20.61 -8.40
CA GLN A 594 24.99 -20.87 -9.49
C GLN A 594 25.59 -20.68 -10.88
N LEU A 595 26.51 -19.73 -11.08
CA LEU A 595 27.26 -19.59 -12.32
C LEU A 595 28.13 -20.82 -12.60
N ALA A 596 28.73 -21.41 -11.56
CA ALA A 596 29.51 -22.64 -11.70
C ALA A 596 28.63 -23.87 -11.99
N ALA A 597 27.46 -23.95 -11.34
CA ALA A 597 26.53 -25.08 -11.46
C ALA A 597 25.69 -25.05 -12.75
N ASN A 598 25.47 -23.87 -13.35
CA ASN A 598 24.59 -23.70 -14.51
C ASN A 598 25.33 -23.07 -15.71
N PRO A 599 25.89 -23.88 -16.62
CA PRO A 599 26.61 -23.37 -17.80
C PRO A 599 25.77 -22.45 -18.69
N ALA A 600 24.47 -22.72 -18.83
CA ALA A 600 23.56 -21.88 -19.62
C ALA A 600 23.41 -20.47 -19.04
N LEU A 601 23.28 -20.36 -17.71
CA LEU A 601 23.29 -19.08 -17.01
C LEU A 601 24.62 -18.38 -17.26
N ARG A 602 25.74 -19.07 -17.02
CA ARG A 602 27.08 -18.49 -17.19
C ARG A 602 27.28 -17.89 -18.58
N VAL A 603 26.99 -18.66 -19.64
CA VAL A 603 27.12 -18.21 -21.04
C VAL A 603 26.27 -16.96 -21.30
N ALA A 604 25.04 -16.93 -20.79
CA ALA A 604 24.16 -15.78 -21.01
C ALA A 604 24.62 -14.52 -20.26
N ILE A 605 25.08 -14.65 -19.01
CA ILE A 605 25.64 -13.53 -18.25
C ILE A 605 26.96 -13.07 -18.87
N GLU A 606 27.82 -13.98 -19.33
CA GLU A 606 29.05 -13.67 -20.06
C GLU A 606 28.76 -12.91 -21.36
N ALA A 607 27.78 -13.35 -22.16
CA ALA A 607 27.37 -12.67 -23.39
C ALA A 607 26.90 -11.23 -23.12
N LYS A 608 26.06 -11.03 -22.09
CA LYS A 608 25.61 -9.70 -21.69
C LYS A 608 26.75 -8.84 -21.14
N THR A 609 27.68 -9.45 -20.41
CA THR A 609 28.86 -8.77 -19.85
C THR A 609 29.82 -8.32 -20.96
N LEU A 610 30.03 -9.15 -21.98
CA LEU A 610 30.83 -8.78 -23.15
C LEU A 610 30.21 -7.60 -23.90
N GLN A 611 28.90 -7.65 -24.14
CA GLN A 611 28.18 -6.54 -24.77
C GLN A 611 28.27 -5.25 -23.95
N ARG A 612 28.10 -5.32 -22.62
CA ARG A 612 28.27 -4.17 -21.71
C ARG A 612 29.69 -3.63 -21.73
N THR A 613 30.69 -4.50 -21.73
CA THR A 613 32.10 -4.10 -21.79
C THR A 613 32.42 -3.38 -23.09
N GLN A 614 31.97 -3.91 -24.23
CA GLN A 614 32.17 -3.28 -25.53
C GLN A 614 31.51 -1.89 -25.59
N ASN A 615 30.27 -1.78 -25.11
CA ASN A 615 29.57 -0.50 -25.05
C ASN A 615 30.27 0.50 -24.13
N ASN A 616 30.73 0.06 -22.95
CA ASN A 616 31.45 0.89 -22.00
C ASN A 616 32.77 1.40 -22.60
N VAL A 617 33.55 0.54 -23.26
CA VAL A 617 34.82 0.93 -23.92
C VAL A 617 34.55 1.94 -25.03
N MET A 618 33.53 1.73 -25.88
CA MET A 618 33.17 2.71 -26.92
C MET A 618 32.78 4.06 -26.32
N LEU A 619 31.98 4.08 -25.25
CA LEU A 619 31.59 5.32 -24.58
C LEU A 619 32.75 5.98 -23.82
N GLU A 620 33.65 5.20 -23.22
CA GLU A 620 34.86 5.69 -22.58
C GLU A 620 35.82 6.33 -23.59
N GLN A 621 35.91 5.79 -24.82
CA GLN A 621 36.74 6.33 -25.89
C GLN A 621 36.06 7.46 -26.67
N SER A 622 34.73 7.57 -26.59
CA SER A 622 34.00 8.68 -27.20
C SER A 622 34.42 10.01 -26.55
N THR A 623 35.08 10.86 -27.33
CA THR A 623 35.42 12.23 -26.94
C THR A 623 34.67 13.19 -27.87
N GLY A 624 34.09 14.25 -27.30
CA GLY A 624 33.41 15.30 -28.06
C GLY A 624 31.88 15.16 -28.17
N ARG A 625 31.32 15.78 -29.21
CA ARG A 625 29.88 16.14 -29.37
C ARG A 625 28.90 14.96 -29.30
N GLU A 626 29.31 13.75 -29.69
CA GLU A 626 28.46 12.54 -29.62
C GLU A 626 28.26 12.03 -28.19
N SER A 627 29.30 12.09 -27.35
CA SER A 627 29.22 11.71 -25.93
C SER A 627 28.30 12.66 -25.16
N ASP A 628 28.41 13.96 -25.45
CA ASP A 628 27.54 14.98 -24.86
C ASP A 628 26.08 14.84 -25.33
N LEU A 629 25.86 14.48 -26.61
CA LEU A 629 24.52 14.20 -27.13
C LEU A 629 23.91 12.95 -26.47
N MET A 630 24.69 11.88 -26.32
CA MET A 630 24.25 10.66 -25.62
C MET A 630 23.90 10.97 -24.16
N ARG A 631 24.75 11.74 -23.46
CA ARG A 631 24.48 12.22 -22.09
C ARG A 631 23.21 13.05 -22.02
N PHE A 632 23.00 13.94 -22.99
CA PHE A 632 21.78 14.71 -23.10
C PHE A 632 20.56 13.80 -23.25
N LEU A 633 20.55 12.88 -24.22
CA LEU A 633 19.42 11.98 -24.47
C LEU A 633 19.12 11.08 -23.25
N LEU A 634 20.16 10.50 -22.63
CA LEU A 634 20.01 9.67 -21.44
C LEU A 634 19.54 10.48 -20.22
N GLY A 635 20.10 11.66 -19.99
CA GLY A 635 19.65 12.58 -18.93
C GLY A 635 18.22 13.05 -19.14
N GLN A 636 17.79 13.12 -20.40
CA GLN A 636 16.41 13.31 -20.79
C GLN A 636 15.64 11.99 -20.84
N GLY A 637 15.97 10.95 -20.09
CA GLY A 637 15.17 9.73 -19.91
C GLY A 637 14.79 8.99 -21.19
N VAL A 638 15.55 9.17 -22.28
CA VAL A 638 15.33 8.46 -23.55
C VAL A 638 15.59 6.97 -23.38
N GLY A 639 16.45 6.56 -22.44
CA GLY A 639 16.75 5.14 -22.18
C GLY A 639 15.56 4.30 -21.68
N GLU A 640 14.52 4.93 -21.10
CA GLU A 640 13.30 4.22 -20.68
C GLU A 640 12.18 4.26 -21.73
N ALA A 641 12.36 5.04 -22.80
CA ALA A 641 11.34 5.27 -23.80
C ALA A 641 11.24 4.08 -24.77
N SER A 642 10.03 3.69 -25.15
CA SER A 642 9.88 2.84 -26.34
C SER A 642 9.78 3.66 -27.62
N ASP A 643 9.34 4.91 -27.50
CA ASP A 643 9.14 5.83 -28.62
C ASP A 643 9.30 7.28 -28.15
N VAL A 644 10.11 8.07 -28.86
CA VAL A 644 10.36 9.48 -28.55
C VAL A 644 10.08 10.36 -29.77
N LEU A 645 9.44 11.51 -29.54
CA LEU A 645 9.36 12.58 -30.54
C LEU A 645 10.66 13.38 -30.50
N LEU A 646 11.37 13.44 -31.62
CA LEU A 646 12.54 14.28 -31.83
C LEU A 646 12.24 15.29 -32.94
N ILE A 647 12.80 16.48 -32.83
CA ILE A 647 12.75 17.50 -33.88
C ILE A 647 14.18 17.87 -34.26
N ASP A 648 14.52 17.71 -35.55
CA ASP A 648 15.76 18.21 -36.12
C ASP A 648 15.64 19.73 -36.36
N GLU A 649 16.33 20.51 -35.55
CA GLU A 649 16.33 21.97 -35.62
C GLU A 649 16.97 22.50 -36.91
N SER A 650 17.82 21.71 -37.60
CA SER A 650 18.39 22.11 -38.89
C SER A 650 17.36 22.10 -40.04
N LEU A 651 16.28 21.33 -39.89
CA LEU A 651 15.17 21.23 -40.84
C LEU A 651 13.90 21.96 -40.35
N CYS A 652 13.81 22.26 -39.06
CA CYS A 652 12.61 22.84 -38.47
C CYS A 652 12.46 24.33 -38.79
N ILE A 653 11.45 24.67 -39.58
CA ILE A 653 11.10 26.07 -39.90
C ILE A 653 10.16 26.71 -38.85
N GLN A 654 9.99 26.07 -37.69
CA GLN A 654 9.17 26.54 -36.55
C GLN A 654 7.71 26.92 -36.90
N CYS A 655 7.14 26.31 -37.94
CA CYS A 655 5.78 26.60 -38.40
C CYS A 655 4.64 26.18 -37.44
N ASN A 656 4.94 25.50 -36.32
CA ASN A 656 3.96 24.98 -35.34
C ASN A 656 2.90 23.99 -35.89
N ASN A 657 3.07 23.47 -37.11
CA ASN A 657 2.14 22.51 -37.70
C ASN A 657 2.04 21.21 -36.89
N CYS A 658 3.14 20.76 -36.27
CA CYS A 658 3.15 19.53 -35.47
C CYS A 658 2.22 19.63 -34.25
N GLU A 659 2.20 20.78 -33.57
CA GLU A 659 1.35 21.03 -32.41
C GLU A 659 -0.10 21.33 -32.83
N THR A 660 -0.26 22.14 -33.88
CA THR A 660 -1.58 22.47 -34.45
C THR A 660 -2.31 21.21 -34.89
N ALA A 661 -1.68 20.36 -35.68
CA ALA A 661 -2.26 19.10 -36.13
C ALA A 661 -2.57 18.15 -34.97
N CYS A 662 -1.73 18.13 -33.92
CA CYS A 662 -2.00 17.35 -32.71
C CYS A 662 -3.28 17.84 -32.01
N ALA A 663 -3.40 19.15 -31.80
CA ALA A 663 -4.59 19.73 -31.20
C ALA A 663 -5.85 19.46 -32.03
N GLU A 664 -5.78 19.60 -33.35
CA GLU A 664 -6.93 19.36 -34.24
C GLU A 664 -7.37 17.90 -34.22
N THR A 665 -6.41 16.98 -34.23
CA THR A 665 -6.67 15.54 -34.12
C THR A 665 -7.34 15.19 -32.77
N HIS A 666 -6.96 15.89 -31.71
CA HIS A 666 -7.36 15.57 -30.34
C HIS A 666 -8.27 16.64 -29.72
N GLN A 667 -9.35 16.96 -30.45
CA GLN A 667 -10.48 17.75 -29.93
C GLN A 667 -10.05 19.11 -29.33
N GLY A 668 -9.07 19.75 -29.96
CA GLY A 668 -8.57 21.07 -29.57
C GLY A 668 -7.65 21.12 -28.36
N THR A 669 -7.13 19.98 -27.94
CA THR A 669 -6.13 19.88 -26.88
C THR A 669 -4.88 19.20 -27.43
N SER A 670 -3.82 19.98 -27.67
CA SER A 670 -2.54 19.41 -28.10
C SER A 670 -1.98 18.50 -27.02
N ARG A 671 -1.48 17.33 -27.41
CA ARG A 671 -0.85 16.34 -26.52
C ARG A 671 0.68 16.37 -26.59
N LEU A 672 1.23 17.40 -27.21
CA LEU A 672 2.64 17.76 -27.24
C LEU A 672 2.79 19.27 -27.13
N LYS A 673 3.94 19.75 -26.66
CA LYS A 673 4.30 21.17 -26.71
C LYS A 673 5.65 21.30 -27.41
N ARG A 674 5.66 21.95 -28.59
CA ARG A 674 6.87 22.05 -29.42
C ARG A 674 7.92 22.95 -28.80
N GLU A 675 7.51 24.06 -28.19
CA GLU A 675 8.44 25.04 -27.63
C GLU A 675 9.01 24.63 -26.27
N LEU A 676 8.31 23.73 -25.56
CA LEU A 676 8.77 23.22 -24.28
C LEU A 676 9.55 21.94 -24.50
N GLY A 677 10.80 21.95 -24.05
CA GLY A 677 11.68 20.81 -24.19
C GLY A 677 13.12 21.26 -24.21
N PRO A 678 14.06 20.39 -23.83
CA PRO A 678 15.46 20.72 -23.92
C PRO A 678 15.95 20.49 -25.36
N SER A 679 16.92 21.30 -25.78
CA SER A 679 17.65 21.13 -27.05
C SER A 679 19.13 20.86 -26.76
N PHE A 680 19.75 20.06 -27.61
CA PHE A 680 21.21 19.92 -27.65
C PHE A 680 21.66 19.70 -29.09
N ALA A 681 22.69 20.46 -29.52
CA ALA A 681 23.11 20.50 -30.91
C ALA A 681 21.94 20.86 -31.84
N ASN A 682 21.60 20.00 -32.80
CA ASN A 682 20.48 20.22 -33.73
C ASN A 682 19.25 19.39 -33.33
N ILE A 683 19.21 18.84 -32.12
CA ILE A 683 18.16 17.93 -31.67
C ILE A 683 17.36 18.60 -30.57
N HIS A 684 16.05 18.71 -30.79
CA HIS A 684 15.08 19.17 -29.82
C HIS A 684 14.17 18.03 -29.36
N LEU A 685 13.99 17.90 -28.06
CA LEU A 685 13.09 16.93 -27.41
C LEU A 685 11.83 17.64 -26.91
N PRO A 686 10.79 17.80 -27.73
CA PRO A 686 9.56 18.46 -27.29
C PRO A 686 8.87 17.67 -26.17
N THR A 687 8.07 18.38 -25.37
CA THR A 687 7.30 17.77 -24.28
C THR A 687 6.19 16.91 -24.87
N ALA A 688 6.45 15.61 -25.05
CA ALA A 688 5.52 14.63 -25.58
C ALA A 688 5.73 13.28 -24.91
N CYS A 689 4.67 12.46 -24.82
CA CYS A 689 4.76 11.15 -24.18
C CYS A 689 5.81 10.26 -24.87
N ARG A 690 6.58 9.57 -24.02
CA ARG A 690 7.70 8.70 -24.40
C ARG A 690 7.37 7.20 -24.44
N HIS A 691 6.11 6.88 -24.13
CA HIS A 691 5.59 5.51 -24.11
C HIS A 691 6.53 4.55 -23.36
N CYS A 692 6.96 4.93 -22.16
CA CYS A 692 8.05 4.25 -21.44
C CYS A 692 7.80 2.76 -21.29
N GLU A 693 8.83 1.93 -21.48
CA GLU A 693 8.75 0.47 -21.35
C GLU A 693 8.14 0.04 -20.01
N HIS A 694 8.43 0.80 -18.96
CA HIS A 694 7.77 0.72 -17.66
C HIS A 694 7.07 2.04 -17.33
N PRO A 695 5.80 2.22 -17.73
CA PRO A 695 5.12 3.51 -17.61
C PRO A 695 4.84 3.87 -16.15
N HIS A 696 5.59 4.83 -15.61
CA HIS A 696 5.38 5.38 -14.26
C HIS A 696 3.93 5.85 -14.05
N CYS A 697 3.32 6.42 -15.09
CA CYS A 697 1.95 6.90 -15.07
C CYS A 697 0.88 5.81 -14.94
N MET A 698 1.16 4.57 -15.33
CA MET A 698 0.21 3.46 -15.31
C MET A 698 0.07 2.84 -13.92
N LYS A 699 1.15 2.84 -13.13
CA LYS A 699 1.24 2.08 -11.88
C LYS A 699 0.21 2.49 -10.83
N ASP A 700 -0.15 3.78 -10.76
CA ASP A 700 -1.00 4.33 -9.69
C ASP A 700 -2.27 5.00 -10.24
N CYS A 701 -2.82 4.48 -11.34
CA CYS A 701 -4.09 4.95 -11.90
C CYS A 701 -5.27 4.28 -11.16
N PRO A 702 -6.01 4.96 -10.27
CA PRO A 702 -7.05 4.31 -9.46
C PRO A 702 -8.15 3.60 -10.25
N PRO A 703 -8.63 4.13 -11.40
CA PRO A 703 -9.61 3.43 -12.24
C PRO A 703 -8.96 2.55 -13.32
N ASP A 704 -7.64 2.32 -13.29
CA ASP A 704 -6.89 1.62 -14.34
C ASP A 704 -7.10 2.20 -15.76
N ALA A 705 -7.33 3.52 -15.85
CA ALA A 705 -7.63 4.18 -17.11
C ALA A 705 -6.45 4.25 -18.08
N ILE A 706 -5.22 3.98 -17.64
CA ILE A 706 -4.03 4.00 -18.49
C ILE A 706 -3.65 2.58 -18.88
N SER A 707 -3.49 2.33 -20.17
CA SER A 707 -3.23 1.01 -20.74
C SER A 707 -2.14 1.05 -21.80
N ARG A 708 -1.51 -0.09 -22.07
CA ARG A 708 -0.59 -0.28 -23.21
C ARG A 708 -1.29 -1.14 -24.26
N SER A 709 -1.25 -0.72 -25.52
CA SER A 709 -1.78 -1.47 -26.67
C SER A 709 -0.89 -2.67 -27.00
N GLN A 710 -1.33 -3.51 -27.95
CA GLN A 710 -0.51 -4.61 -28.46
C GLN A 710 0.70 -4.13 -29.26
N GLN A 711 0.62 -2.94 -29.88
CA GLN A 711 1.74 -2.31 -30.59
C GLN A 711 2.69 -1.54 -29.65
N GLY A 712 2.42 -1.51 -28.34
CA GLY A 712 3.30 -0.90 -27.33
C GLY A 712 2.94 0.53 -26.94
N GLU A 713 1.91 1.14 -27.55
CA GLU A 713 1.52 2.50 -27.20
C GLU A 713 0.82 2.54 -25.85
N VAL A 714 1.39 3.29 -24.89
CA VAL A 714 0.64 3.70 -23.69
C VAL A 714 -0.45 4.70 -24.08
N PHE A 715 -1.68 4.56 -23.61
CA PHE A 715 -2.81 5.47 -23.87
C PHE A 715 -3.72 5.61 -22.64
N ILE A 716 -4.60 6.61 -22.65
CA ILE A 716 -5.60 6.85 -21.60
C ILE A 716 -6.98 6.59 -22.19
N SER A 717 -7.77 5.76 -21.51
CA SER A 717 -9.15 5.41 -21.87
C SER A 717 -10.17 6.33 -21.20
N ASP A 718 -11.43 6.19 -21.60
CA ASP A 718 -12.53 6.99 -21.07
C ASP A 718 -12.86 6.73 -19.59
N ALA A 719 -12.32 5.65 -19.01
CA ALA A 719 -12.39 5.32 -17.59
C ALA A 719 -11.65 6.33 -16.68
N CYS A 720 -10.95 7.31 -17.26
CA CYS A 720 -10.24 8.33 -16.48
C CYS A 720 -11.21 9.19 -15.65
N ILE A 721 -11.08 9.11 -14.33
CA ILE A 721 -11.85 9.91 -13.35
C ILE A 721 -11.23 11.27 -13.02
N GLY A 722 -10.11 11.62 -13.66
CA GLY A 722 -9.51 12.94 -13.46
C GLY A 722 -8.78 13.16 -12.12
N CYS A 723 -8.23 12.12 -11.50
CA CYS A 723 -7.54 12.22 -10.20
C CYS A 723 -6.16 12.91 -10.23
N GLY A 724 -5.51 12.97 -11.40
CA GLY A 724 -4.19 13.61 -11.58
C GLY A 724 -2.99 12.78 -11.10
N ASN A 725 -3.18 11.55 -10.59
CA ASN A 725 -2.05 10.71 -10.14
C ASN A 725 -1.02 10.48 -11.25
N CYS A 726 -1.49 10.18 -12.46
CA CYS A 726 -0.64 9.96 -13.62
C CYS A 726 0.16 11.20 -14.03
N GLU A 727 -0.40 12.40 -13.86
CA GLU A 727 0.30 13.67 -14.11
C GLU A 727 1.44 13.85 -13.12
N ARG A 728 1.18 13.67 -11.82
CA ARG A 728 2.20 13.74 -10.75
C ARG A 728 3.29 12.67 -10.88
N ASN A 729 2.92 11.48 -11.36
CA ASN A 729 3.84 10.35 -11.48
C ASN A 729 4.64 10.35 -12.78
N CYS A 730 4.33 11.21 -13.74
CA CYS A 730 5.12 11.28 -14.96
C CYS A 730 6.40 12.09 -14.69
N PRO A 731 7.59 11.46 -14.66
CA PRO A 731 8.84 12.18 -14.38
C PRO A 731 9.20 13.21 -15.47
N TYR A 732 8.51 13.15 -16.61
CA TYR A 732 8.80 13.96 -17.79
C TYR A 732 7.76 15.07 -18.01
N GLY A 733 6.75 15.18 -17.14
CA GLY A 733 5.73 16.24 -17.23
C GLY A 733 4.87 16.21 -18.51
N VAL A 734 4.73 15.06 -19.17
CA VAL A 734 4.09 14.94 -20.50
C VAL A 734 2.59 14.67 -20.45
N ILE A 735 2.04 14.45 -19.25
CA ILE A 735 0.61 14.25 -19.02
C ILE A 735 0.05 15.55 -18.48
N GLN A 736 -1.10 15.98 -19.00
CA GLN A 736 -1.78 17.20 -18.56
C GLN A 736 -3.26 16.92 -18.27
N MET A 737 -3.83 17.65 -17.32
CA MET A 737 -5.27 17.59 -17.02
C MET A 737 -6.04 18.58 -17.89
N ALA A 738 -6.84 18.07 -18.83
CA ALA A 738 -7.61 18.87 -19.77
C ALA A 738 -9.10 18.52 -19.75
N VAL A 739 -9.94 19.52 -20.01
CA VAL A 739 -11.35 19.31 -20.31
C VAL A 739 -11.47 18.87 -21.77
N GLN A 740 -12.24 17.80 -22.04
CA GLN A 740 -12.59 17.45 -23.41
C GLN A 740 -13.46 18.56 -23.97
N LYS A 741 -12.96 19.28 -24.98
CA LYS A 741 -13.74 20.32 -25.65
C LYS A 741 -14.78 19.63 -26.53
N PRO A 742 -16.00 20.20 -26.67
CA PRO A 742 -16.96 19.68 -27.63
C PRO A 742 -16.33 19.63 -29.03
N PRO A 743 -16.71 18.64 -29.86
CA PRO A 743 -16.23 18.55 -31.24
C PRO A 743 -16.49 19.87 -31.97
N LYS A 744 -15.61 20.24 -32.92
CA LYS A 744 -15.83 21.41 -33.79
C LYS A 744 -17.22 21.24 -34.42
N ALA A 745 -18.11 22.20 -34.22
CA ALA A 745 -19.29 22.29 -35.06
C ALA A 745 -18.84 22.94 -36.38
N GLY A 746 -19.32 22.42 -37.51
CA GLY A 746 -19.30 23.21 -38.74
C GLY A 746 -19.16 22.44 -40.03
N GLY A 747 -19.68 23.05 -41.10
CA GLY A 747 -19.37 22.70 -42.48
C GLY A 747 -20.33 21.71 -43.17
N GLY A 748 -21.58 21.63 -42.73
CA GLY A 748 -22.62 20.96 -43.52
C GLY A 748 -22.91 21.73 -44.81
N LEU A 749 -23.46 21.04 -45.81
CA LEU A 749 -23.80 21.59 -47.14
C LEU A 749 -24.55 22.94 -47.08
N LEU A 750 -25.36 23.15 -46.04
CA LEU A 750 -26.09 24.39 -45.74
C LEU A 750 -25.20 25.61 -45.49
N TRP A 751 -24.06 25.46 -44.82
CA TRP A 751 -23.14 26.58 -44.62
C TRP A 751 -22.36 26.86 -45.91
N THR A 752 -21.90 25.81 -46.60
CA THR A 752 -21.11 25.94 -47.84
C THR A 752 -21.90 26.54 -49.01
N LEU A 753 -23.21 26.26 -49.09
CA LEU A 753 -24.07 26.78 -50.17
C LEU A 753 -24.83 28.07 -49.79
N PHE A 754 -25.20 28.25 -48.52
CA PHE A 754 -26.12 29.31 -48.12
C PHE A 754 -25.64 30.16 -46.93
N GLY A 755 -24.44 29.91 -46.39
CA GLY A 755 -23.94 30.63 -45.21
C GLY A 755 -24.77 30.40 -43.93
N LEU A 756 -25.65 29.40 -43.91
CA LEU A 756 -26.55 29.11 -42.80
C LEU A 756 -25.98 28.00 -41.91
N GLY A 757 -25.85 28.27 -40.61
CA GLY A 757 -25.32 27.34 -39.60
C GLY A 757 -23.95 27.76 -39.04
N ALA A 758 -23.33 26.91 -38.21
CA ALA A 758 -22.02 27.17 -37.62
C ALA A 758 -20.91 27.19 -38.69
N ALA A 759 -20.05 28.21 -38.65
CA ALA A 759 -18.93 28.34 -39.58
C ALA A 759 -17.93 27.17 -39.41
N PRO A 760 -17.22 26.75 -40.48
CA PRO A 760 -16.16 25.76 -40.39
C PRO A 760 -15.12 26.22 -39.38
N GLY A 761 -14.86 25.37 -38.40
CA GLY A 761 -13.89 25.68 -37.34
C GLY A 761 -14.47 26.44 -36.14
N GLN A 762 -15.76 26.78 -36.12
CA GLN A 762 -16.41 27.42 -34.98
C GLN A 762 -16.55 26.40 -33.83
N ARG A 763 -15.85 26.65 -32.72
CA ARG A 763 -16.04 25.88 -31.47
C ARG A 763 -17.11 26.57 -30.63
N GLN A 764 -18.03 25.81 -30.04
CA GLN A 764 -18.88 26.33 -28.97
C GLN A 764 -17.99 26.92 -27.87
N ALA A 765 -18.30 28.14 -27.44
CA ALA A 765 -17.50 28.88 -26.47
C ALA A 765 -17.69 28.39 -25.02
N ASP A 766 -18.64 27.48 -24.79
CA ASP A 766 -19.05 27.06 -23.46
C ASP A 766 -18.04 26.08 -22.85
N TYR A 767 -16.99 26.65 -22.26
CA TYR A 767 -16.17 25.97 -21.26
C TYR A 767 -16.93 26.00 -19.93
N ASP A 768 -17.47 24.85 -19.50
CA ASP A 768 -17.95 24.71 -18.12
C ASP A 768 -16.72 24.66 -17.18
N PRO A 769 -16.50 25.67 -16.33
CA PRO A 769 -15.38 25.68 -15.38
C PRO A 769 -15.47 24.57 -14.34
N ASN A 770 -16.63 23.95 -14.16
CA ASN A 770 -16.84 22.80 -13.28
C ASN A 770 -16.66 21.45 -13.98
N ALA A 771 -16.39 21.43 -15.30
CA ALA A 771 -16.22 20.19 -16.04
C ALA A 771 -15.02 19.38 -15.51
N LEU A 772 -15.24 18.08 -15.36
CA LEU A 772 -14.21 17.16 -14.88
C LEU A 772 -13.03 17.11 -15.87
N LYS A 773 -11.88 17.65 -15.47
CA LYS A 773 -10.63 17.51 -16.22
C LYS A 773 -10.20 16.04 -16.25
N LYS A 774 -9.96 15.49 -17.45
CA LYS A 774 -9.39 14.16 -17.66
C LYS A 774 -7.91 14.28 -18.04
N ALA A 775 -7.14 13.25 -17.71
CA ALA A 775 -5.74 13.20 -18.09
C ALA A 775 -5.64 12.99 -19.60
N VAL A 776 -4.80 13.78 -20.27
CA VAL A 776 -4.48 13.62 -21.68
C VAL A 776 -2.97 13.59 -21.87
N LYS A 777 -2.52 12.80 -22.83
CA LYS A 777 -1.13 12.64 -23.21
C LYS A 777 -1.06 12.08 -24.62
N CYS A 778 0.10 12.15 -25.27
CA CYS A 778 0.27 11.53 -26.58
C CYS A 778 0.00 10.01 -26.49
N ASP A 779 -0.75 9.50 -27.46
CA ASP A 779 -1.13 8.09 -27.67
C ASP A 779 -0.66 7.61 -29.06
N LEU A 780 0.33 8.31 -29.64
CA LEU A 780 0.86 8.11 -31.00
C LEU A 780 -0.20 8.17 -32.11
N CYS A 781 -1.35 8.79 -31.83
CA CYS A 781 -2.50 8.72 -32.72
C CYS A 781 -2.84 7.27 -33.12
N LYS A 782 -2.74 6.33 -32.17
CA LYS A 782 -2.92 4.88 -32.37
C LYS A 782 -4.18 4.48 -33.15
N ASP A 783 -5.23 5.30 -33.10
CA ASP A 783 -6.51 5.04 -33.77
C ASP A 783 -6.55 5.58 -35.21
N LEU A 784 -5.46 6.20 -35.71
CA LEU A 784 -5.33 6.71 -37.08
C LEU A 784 -4.41 5.83 -37.91
N SER A 785 -4.90 5.35 -39.06
CA SER A 785 -4.11 4.53 -40.00
C SER A 785 -2.86 5.21 -40.55
N GLY A 786 -2.85 6.55 -40.62
CA GLY A 786 -1.68 7.33 -41.06
C GLY A 786 -0.62 7.56 -39.98
N GLY A 787 -0.81 7.08 -38.75
CA GLY A 787 0.12 7.31 -37.64
C GLY A 787 0.11 8.74 -37.11
N ALA A 788 1.15 9.08 -36.34
CA ALA A 788 1.27 10.32 -35.58
C ALA A 788 1.07 11.58 -36.45
N SER A 789 0.01 12.35 -36.15
CA SER A 789 -0.34 13.56 -36.92
C SER A 789 0.74 14.64 -36.85
N CYS A 790 1.48 14.71 -35.74
CA CYS A 790 2.57 15.67 -35.55
C CYS A 790 3.75 15.44 -36.51
N VAL A 791 4.00 14.19 -36.89
CA VAL A 791 5.04 13.82 -37.87
C VAL A 791 4.53 14.10 -39.28
N ARG A 792 3.31 13.64 -39.61
CA ARG A 792 2.71 13.83 -40.95
C ARG A 792 2.50 15.29 -41.32
N ALA A 793 2.22 16.15 -40.35
CA ALA A 793 2.00 17.57 -40.58
C ALA A 793 3.30 18.39 -40.72
N CYS A 794 4.47 17.77 -40.52
CA CYS A 794 5.74 18.46 -40.65
C CYS A 794 6.12 18.62 -42.14
N PRO A 795 6.17 19.85 -42.68
CA PRO A 795 6.38 20.06 -44.11
C PRO A 795 7.83 19.77 -44.55
N THR A 796 8.78 19.79 -43.62
CA THR A 796 10.21 19.59 -43.88
C THR A 796 10.72 18.21 -43.46
N GLY A 797 9.86 17.38 -42.84
CA GLY A 797 10.28 16.10 -42.25
C GLY A 797 11.10 16.23 -40.96
N ALA A 798 11.23 17.43 -40.39
CA ALA A 798 12.01 17.68 -39.17
C ALA A 798 11.51 16.91 -37.93
N ALA A 799 10.20 16.65 -37.81
CA ALA A 799 9.61 15.97 -36.66
C ALA A 799 9.53 14.45 -36.91
N ILE A 800 10.19 13.66 -36.08
CA ILE A 800 10.27 12.20 -36.22
C ILE A 800 9.92 11.50 -34.91
N ARG A 801 9.26 10.34 -35.03
CA ARG A 801 8.98 9.40 -33.94
C ARG A 801 9.91 8.21 -34.10
N ILE A 802 10.76 7.96 -33.12
CA ILE A 802 11.78 6.92 -33.21
C ILE A 802 11.94 6.18 -31.89
N SER A 803 12.23 4.87 -31.95
CA SER A 803 12.63 4.12 -30.77
C SER A 803 14.10 4.39 -30.45
N PRO A 804 14.49 4.49 -29.16
CA PRO A 804 15.88 4.69 -28.77
C PRO A 804 16.82 3.62 -29.34
N GLU A 805 16.38 2.36 -29.36
CA GLU A 805 17.16 1.26 -29.94
C GLU A 805 17.46 1.48 -31.42
N HIS A 806 16.48 1.98 -32.18
CA HIS A 806 16.68 2.28 -33.59
C HIS A 806 17.60 3.48 -33.76
N TYR A 807 17.40 4.54 -33.00
CA TYR A 807 18.25 5.74 -33.04
C TYR A 807 19.73 5.42 -32.72
N PHE A 808 19.99 4.64 -31.65
CA PHE A 808 21.36 4.30 -31.25
C PHE A 808 22.04 3.25 -32.12
N LYS A 809 21.28 2.33 -32.74
CA LYS A 809 21.85 1.37 -33.71
C LYS A 809 22.14 2.02 -35.06
N ASN A 810 21.28 2.94 -35.49
CA ASN A 810 21.32 3.53 -36.82
C ASN A 810 21.98 4.91 -36.88
N ASN A 811 22.58 5.44 -35.82
CA ASN A 811 23.46 6.62 -35.93
C ASN A 811 24.83 6.32 -36.59
N SER A 812 24.91 5.21 -37.32
CA SER A 812 25.80 5.03 -38.48
C SER A 812 25.18 5.53 -39.80
N LEU A 813 23.94 6.04 -39.76
CA LEU A 813 23.29 6.75 -40.86
C LEU A 813 23.73 8.21 -40.85
N ARG A 814 24.66 8.42 -41.78
CA ARG A 814 25.15 9.67 -42.36
C ARG A 814 24.11 10.77 -42.54
#